data_AF-A0A5C5ZV32-F1
#
_entry.id   AF-A0A5C5ZV32-F1
#
_cell.length_a   1.000
_cell.length_b   1.000
_cell.length_c   1.000
_cell.angle_alpha   90.00
_cell.angle_beta   90.00
_cell.angle_gamma   90.00
#
_symmetry.space_group_name_H-M   'P 1'
#
loop_
_entity.id
_entity.type
_entity.pdbx_description
1 polymer ?
#
loop_
_entity_poly.entity_id
_entity_poly.type
_entity_poly.pdbx_seq_one_letter_code
_entity_poly.pdbx_strand_id
1 'polypeptide(L)'
;MRHLHYIVAPLLMAAIVGSMPGRLRAESISIEQFKFSGGIVVVLDFDDGKFIADLATDKPFIIHVLLSDEDHVAAARNAIQEAGVYGKVSCDLYNGRDLPYVDGLVNLVLHKESCQVPEAELMRVLVPGGRLVTEVADGWKKEAKPVPDGLDEWNQFLHGPDNNGVSLDDVGPPQRLRWHDTPEFGRSKALSPSFTNMVSADGVLLTIEDRATTEDINAPVDYYLVARDGFNGIELWKRPMKQWSEWQTGSIKSIPTQQQRCLAAVGKTVYVCSGFGGPVMSFSIRTGAPRQVYEHSKGATEFAIDGNVLYVIKGTPYRLPRAEAVDSVAELCAIDLEKGNVVWSHSIDDEYTGGTFAVKGNRVVYHSASGLTCLDSSNGDVLWTDTVAIETEPTKTPKQSTANKRRKPVISPLAFSANIHPTLVLTDDSVFCAVHKTMMAKNLANGKTLWTAPAGENYMKSTEIFFTDGLVWSRDLKGHDPITGKVVRTLTQEMNGPMSHDRCYRNRITHRFYLNSASGGTDFMKLDGKVESPNPWARSTCGLSVMPANGMVYNGPYVCQCAIATMATGVNGFYNGSGNTEERFTVEIEPQLVKGPAFGSVAGAAATIGDWPTYRYSSTRSGITSTSTPETLATRWKVDIGSHPTAPVVAGDSVYVADRDGYTLYSLDRETGVARWSFVADGRIDSPPTYHNGMILVGSRGGWVYGLRASDGHLAWKFNGLPQRRLICDTGRLESAWPVHGSIMLLNDTAYFAAGRSTFLDGGIAVFGLDPMTAAIKHSRVMQGPYQDDVRSFPVQASGQFQLEGCKADIFSFAGDELFMRNQAFKPDLQPIVSESVKTLHLLASPGLLNSSPQHRTYWTVDRDLRYGGAMGTFGAGPAGDTIAFDGKRFYEIRGYAPGRNLPGRGRDLDQLELYSVHSGSYGGMTEKEDKSAIPAMGKWTQRWTTPTPFAGHAIAAAENTVMAAGVPMLDGYSVEDTNASYAGQKGGIAWLLDAKDGHQLQELRFDAAPVWDGIAIAHDSYFMCLKDGSVVCLSATAPRTN
;
A
#
# COMPACT_ATOMS: atom_id res chain seq x y z
N MET A 1 30.02 -43.43 62.60
CA MET A 1 31.46 -43.70 62.80
C MET A 1 32.06 -44.05 61.44
N ARG A 2 33.21 -43.43 61.06
CA ARG A 2 34.39 -43.99 60.33
C ARG A 2 34.13 -44.89 59.10
N HIS A 3 34.80 -44.83 57.94
CA HIS A 3 36.11 -44.32 57.48
C HIS A 3 36.14 -44.31 55.93
N LEU A 4 37.13 -43.61 55.37
CA LEU A 4 37.75 -43.60 54.03
C LEU A 4 37.48 -44.77 53.04
N HIS A 5 37.59 -44.48 51.73
CA HIS A 5 38.54 -45.17 50.81
C HIS A 5 38.89 -44.34 49.56
N TYR A 6 40.18 -44.40 49.21
CA TYR A 6 40.90 -43.91 48.02
C TYR A 6 40.77 -44.84 46.82
N ILE A 7 40.96 -44.34 45.58
CA ILE A 7 41.79 -44.89 44.46
C ILE A 7 42.09 -43.70 43.49
N VAL A 8 43.26 -43.04 43.47
CA VAL A 8 44.56 -43.28 42.77
C VAL A 8 44.53 -43.35 41.23
N ALA A 9 45.09 -42.32 40.59
CA ALA A 9 45.45 -42.18 39.16
C ALA A 9 46.79 -42.90 38.82
N PRO A 10 47.32 -42.92 37.56
CA PRO A 10 48.03 -41.74 37.06
C PRO A 10 48.18 -41.52 35.52
N LEU A 11 48.56 -40.27 35.19
CA LEU A 11 49.45 -39.75 34.12
C LEU A 11 49.01 -39.69 32.65
N LEU A 12 48.94 -38.47 32.08
CA LEU A 12 49.91 -37.99 31.07
C LEU A 12 49.95 -36.45 30.94
N MET A 13 51.12 -35.95 30.50
CA MET A 13 51.65 -34.58 30.58
C MET A 13 50.99 -33.50 29.70
N ALA A 14 51.13 -32.27 30.17
CA ALA A 14 50.83 -31.00 29.51
C ALA A 14 51.88 -30.56 28.48
N ALA A 15 51.44 -29.79 27.48
CA ALA A 15 52.27 -28.87 26.70
C ALA A 15 51.64 -27.47 26.74
N ILE A 16 52.49 -26.47 27.03
CA ILE A 16 52.18 -25.06 27.24
C ILE A 16 52.05 -24.36 25.88
N VAL A 17 50.95 -23.63 25.65
CA VAL A 17 50.87 -22.56 24.64
C VAL A 17 50.52 -21.27 25.39
N GLY A 18 51.33 -20.24 25.17
CA GLY A 18 51.33 -18.99 25.93
C GLY A 18 50.03 -18.20 25.82
N SER A 19 49.57 -17.72 26.97
CA SER A 19 48.52 -16.72 27.09
C SER A 19 49.01 -15.36 26.57
N MET A 20 48.50 -14.92 25.43
CA MET A 20 48.44 -13.49 25.13
C MET A 20 47.39 -12.83 26.03
N PRO A 21 47.60 -11.57 26.47
CA PRO A 21 46.63 -10.87 27.30
C PRO A 21 45.35 -10.64 26.50
N GLY A 22 44.22 -11.03 27.09
CA GLY A 22 42.92 -11.00 26.45
C GLY A 22 42.54 -9.62 25.93
N ARG A 23 42.31 -9.53 24.62
CA ARG A 23 41.34 -8.58 24.07
C ARG A 23 40.00 -8.89 24.72
N LEU A 24 39.46 -7.97 25.51
CA LEU A 24 38.03 -7.93 25.82
C LEU A 24 37.29 -7.93 24.48
N ARG A 25 36.66 -9.05 24.11
CA ARG A 25 35.88 -9.17 22.88
C ARG A 25 34.71 -8.18 22.94
N ALA A 26 34.62 -7.31 21.95
CA ALA A 26 33.50 -6.40 21.69
C ALA A 26 32.20 -7.14 21.23
N GLU A 27 32.08 -8.45 21.51
CA GLU A 27 31.05 -9.35 20.95
C GLU A 27 29.68 -9.30 21.67
N SER A 28 29.42 -8.31 22.54
CA SER A 28 28.11 -8.18 23.20
C SER A 28 27.47 -6.83 22.90
N ILE A 29 27.08 -6.60 21.65
CA ILE A 29 26.25 -5.45 21.27
C ILE A 29 24.83 -5.94 20.96
N SER A 30 23.86 -5.51 21.77
CA SER A 30 22.45 -5.71 21.47
C SER A 30 21.88 -4.44 20.85
N ILE A 31 21.19 -4.55 19.71
CA ILE A 31 20.49 -3.42 19.07
C ILE A 31 19.51 -2.75 20.05
N GLU A 32 18.97 -3.52 21.00
CA GLU A 32 18.01 -3.01 21.98
C GLU A 32 18.57 -1.91 22.89
N GLN A 33 19.88 -1.90 23.12
CA GLN A 33 20.52 -0.87 23.96
C GLN A 33 20.40 0.54 23.38
N PHE A 34 20.07 0.66 22.09
CA PHE A 34 19.91 1.95 21.40
C PHE A 34 18.50 2.53 21.54
N LYS A 35 17.58 1.83 22.23
CA LYS A 35 16.24 2.32 22.60
C LYS A 35 15.37 2.76 21.43
N PHE A 36 15.64 2.28 20.23
CA PHE A 36 14.71 2.37 19.12
C PHE A 36 13.58 1.35 19.32
N SER A 37 12.35 1.74 19.00
CA SER A 37 11.19 0.84 19.04
C SER A 37 11.06 -0.04 17.80
N GLY A 38 11.78 0.29 16.74
CA GLY A 38 11.72 -0.36 15.43
C GLY A 38 12.48 0.47 14.39
N GLY A 39 12.47 0.01 13.14
CA GLY A 39 13.08 0.71 12.00
C GLY A 39 14.05 -0.16 11.21
N ILE A 40 14.99 0.47 10.51
CA ILE A 40 16.01 -0.22 9.70
C ILE A 40 17.38 -0.09 10.36
N VAL A 41 18.07 -1.21 10.49
CA VAL A 41 19.45 -1.32 10.99
C VAL A 41 20.35 -1.82 9.88
N VAL A 42 21.46 -1.11 9.66
CA VAL A 42 22.50 -1.51 8.70
C VAL A 42 23.77 -1.87 9.45
N VAL A 43 24.36 -3.00 9.12
CA VAL A 43 25.57 -3.53 9.76
C VAL A 43 26.66 -3.71 8.71
N LEU A 44 27.79 -3.03 8.87
CA LEU A 44 28.85 -2.97 7.87
C LEU A 44 30.08 -3.75 8.31
N ASP A 45 30.51 -4.70 7.47
CA ASP A 45 31.73 -5.50 7.61
C ASP A 45 31.84 -6.34 8.90
N PHE A 46 30.73 -6.70 9.54
CA PHE A 46 30.68 -7.73 10.60
C PHE A 46 30.40 -9.10 9.98
N ASP A 47 31.42 -9.93 9.91
CA ASP A 47 31.49 -11.20 9.16
C ASP A 47 31.29 -12.45 10.02
N ASP A 48 31.13 -12.31 11.34
CA ASP A 48 30.78 -13.42 12.22
C ASP A 48 29.31 -13.83 12.01
N GLY A 49 29.10 -14.99 11.39
CA GLY A 49 27.77 -15.51 11.08
C GLY A 49 26.88 -15.76 12.31
N LYS A 50 27.46 -16.12 13.46
CA LYS A 50 26.70 -16.28 14.70
C LYS A 50 26.24 -14.93 15.22
N PHE A 51 27.15 -13.94 15.24
CA PHE A 51 26.79 -12.57 15.60
C PHE A 51 25.65 -12.05 14.71
N ILE A 52 25.76 -12.23 13.39
CA ILE A 52 24.74 -11.80 12.42
C ILE A 52 23.38 -12.46 12.69
N ALA A 53 23.35 -13.77 12.93
CA ALA A 53 22.11 -14.48 13.24
C ALA A 53 21.49 -13.99 14.58
N ASP A 54 22.33 -13.75 15.58
CA ASP A 54 21.92 -13.28 16.91
C ASP A 54 21.41 -11.81 16.91
N LEU A 55 21.57 -11.07 15.81
CA LEU A 55 20.98 -9.73 15.65
C LEU A 55 19.45 -9.78 15.53
N ALA A 56 18.89 -10.90 15.09
CA ALA A 56 17.45 -11.05 14.94
C ALA A 56 16.71 -10.73 16.25
N THR A 57 15.59 -10.02 16.14
CA THR A 57 14.82 -9.55 17.30
C THR A 57 13.32 -9.64 17.00
N ASP A 58 12.52 -9.75 18.05
CA ASP A 58 11.07 -9.70 17.98
C ASP A 58 10.53 -8.26 17.83
N LYS A 59 11.38 -7.26 18.03
CA LYS A 59 11.05 -5.86 17.73
C LYS A 59 10.93 -5.68 16.21
N PRO A 60 10.14 -4.69 15.75
CA PRO A 60 9.93 -4.41 14.33
C PRO A 60 11.18 -3.75 13.70
N PHE A 61 12.26 -4.52 13.59
CA PHE A 61 13.47 -4.13 12.87
C PHE A 61 13.66 -4.97 11.62
N ILE A 62 14.14 -4.31 10.57
CA ILE A 62 14.82 -4.97 9.44
C ILE A 62 16.31 -4.76 9.62
N ILE A 63 17.08 -5.83 9.48
CA ILE A 63 18.53 -5.81 9.66
C ILE A 63 19.17 -6.20 8.34
N HIS A 64 19.98 -5.29 7.79
CA HIS A 64 20.67 -5.51 6.53
C HIS A 64 22.18 -5.45 6.75
N VAL A 65 22.83 -6.60 6.57
CA VAL A 65 24.28 -6.75 6.67
C VAL A 65 24.89 -6.51 5.30
N LEU A 66 25.89 -5.64 5.22
CA LEU A 66 26.67 -5.40 4.01
C LEU A 66 28.11 -5.82 4.25
N LEU A 67 28.60 -6.74 3.42
CA LEU A 67 29.97 -7.26 3.48
C LEU A 67 30.66 -7.00 2.14
N SER A 68 31.95 -6.67 2.19
CA SER A 68 32.75 -6.32 1.02
C SER A 68 33.42 -7.52 0.34
N ASP A 69 33.24 -8.72 0.88
CA ASP A 69 33.83 -9.99 0.42
C ASP A 69 32.74 -11.03 0.10
N GLU A 70 32.82 -11.68 -1.06
CA GLU A 70 31.80 -12.62 -1.54
C GLU A 70 31.73 -13.92 -0.72
N ASP A 71 32.87 -14.43 -0.23
CA ASP A 71 32.89 -15.65 0.58
C ASP A 71 32.26 -15.39 1.95
N HIS A 72 32.52 -14.21 2.53
CA HIS A 72 31.86 -13.78 3.76
C HIS A 72 30.35 -13.59 3.58
N VAL A 73 29.90 -13.04 2.44
CA VAL A 73 28.46 -12.98 2.12
C VAL A 73 27.85 -14.38 2.07
N ALA A 74 28.49 -15.33 1.37
CA ALA A 74 27.99 -16.70 1.28
C ALA A 74 27.88 -17.36 2.67
N ALA A 75 28.91 -17.20 3.50
CA ALA A 75 28.92 -17.72 4.88
C ALA A 75 27.82 -17.09 5.76
N ALA A 76 27.65 -15.77 5.68
CA ALA A 76 26.61 -15.04 6.41
C ALA A 76 25.20 -15.48 5.99
N ARG A 77 24.96 -15.62 4.68
CA ARG A 77 23.65 -16.08 4.16
C ARG A 77 23.31 -17.49 4.66
N ASN A 78 24.29 -18.40 4.66
CA ASN A 78 24.11 -19.74 5.21
C ASN A 78 23.75 -19.69 6.70
N ALA A 79 24.46 -18.89 7.51
CA ALA A 79 24.17 -18.76 8.93
C ALA A 79 22.77 -18.18 9.22
N ILE A 80 22.36 -17.14 8.48
CA ILE A 80 21.02 -16.55 8.57
C ILE A 80 19.94 -17.57 8.19
N GLN A 81 20.19 -18.36 7.15
CA GLN A 81 19.26 -19.39 6.68
C GLN A 81 19.13 -20.54 7.68
N GLU A 82 20.24 -21.04 8.23
CA GLU A 82 20.26 -22.07 9.29
C GLU A 82 19.52 -21.59 10.55
N ALA A 83 19.59 -20.30 10.86
CA ALA A 83 18.85 -19.70 11.97
C ALA A 83 17.36 -19.47 11.67
N GLY A 84 16.91 -19.59 10.42
CA GLY A 84 15.52 -19.37 10.03
C GLY A 84 15.06 -17.91 10.13
N VAL A 85 15.99 -16.94 10.09
CA VAL A 85 15.72 -15.50 10.28
C VAL A 85 15.87 -14.68 8.99
N TYR A 86 16.01 -15.35 7.85
CA TYR A 86 16.19 -14.68 6.56
C TYR A 86 15.03 -13.73 6.24
N GLY A 87 15.37 -12.57 5.68
CA GLY A 87 14.43 -11.50 5.35
C GLY A 87 14.13 -10.56 6.52
N LYS A 88 14.17 -11.02 7.78
CA LYS A 88 14.30 -10.12 8.95
C LYS A 88 15.75 -9.65 9.07
N VAL A 89 16.67 -10.60 8.88
CA VAL A 89 18.09 -10.35 8.66
C VAL A 89 18.40 -10.76 7.22
N SER A 90 19.08 -9.91 6.46
CA SER A 90 19.60 -10.24 5.13
C SER A 90 21.05 -9.81 5.02
N CYS A 91 21.81 -10.46 4.14
CA CYS A 91 23.20 -10.11 3.87
C CYS A 91 23.42 -9.92 2.38
N ASP A 92 24.09 -8.82 2.01
CA ASP A 92 24.43 -8.51 0.62
C ASP A 92 25.88 -8.05 0.45
N LEU A 93 26.38 -8.23 -0.76
CA LEU A 93 27.64 -7.65 -1.21
C LEU A 93 27.48 -6.14 -1.45
N TYR A 94 28.50 -5.38 -1.05
CA TYR A 94 28.66 -3.96 -1.40
C TYR A 94 30.12 -3.65 -1.75
N ASN A 95 30.38 -2.46 -2.31
CA ASN A 95 31.70 -2.10 -2.83
C ASN A 95 32.66 -1.51 -1.77
N GLY A 96 32.29 -1.52 -0.49
CA GLY A 96 33.10 -0.95 0.60
C GLY A 96 33.04 0.58 0.73
N ARG A 97 32.29 1.28 -0.13
CA ARG A 97 32.27 2.76 -0.20
C ARG A 97 30.87 3.37 -0.26
N ASP A 98 30.00 2.83 -1.09
CA ASP A 98 28.67 3.38 -1.37
C ASP A 98 27.60 2.50 -0.74
N LEU A 99 26.63 3.13 -0.07
CA LEU A 99 25.53 2.43 0.56
C LEU A 99 24.30 2.46 -0.34
N PRO A 100 23.65 1.31 -0.59
CA PRO A 100 22.62 1.20 -1.62
C PRO A 100 21.27 1.76 -1.17
N TYR A 101 21.17 2.69 -0.22
CA TYR A 101 19.88 3.18 0.31
C TYR A 101 19.53 4.56 -0.21
N VAL A 102 18.23 4.86 -0.28
CA VAL A 102 17.77 6.26 -0.41
C VAL A 102 18.13 7.09 0.83
N ASP A 103 18.24 8.40 0.64
CA ASP A 103 18.56 9.32 1.73
C ASP A 103 17.50 9.26 2.83
N GLY A 104 17.95 9.26 4.09
CA GLY A 104 17.06 9.32 5.24
C GLY A 104 16.16 8.10 5.40
N LEU A 105 16.68 6.89 5.20
CA LEU A 105 15.95 5.64 5.34
C LEU A 105 16.31 4.85 6.62
N VAL A 106 17.56 4.90 7.05
CA VAL A 106 18.15 4.01 8.06
C VAL A 106 18.10 4.62 9.46
N ASN A 107 17.64 3.87 10.47
CA ASN A 107 17.60 4.38 11.86
C ASN A 107 18.94 4.23 12.58
N LEU A 108 19.66 3.15 12.29
CA LEU A 108 20.92 2.79 12.95
C LEU A 108 21.91 2.21 11.93
N VAL A 109 23.12 2.76 11.89
CA VAL A 109 24.26 2.17 11.18
C VAL A 109 25.28 1.71 12.22
N LEU A 110 25.63 0.43 12.17
CA LEU A 110 26.70 -0.19 12.95
C LEU A 110 27.87 -0.49 12.02
N HIS A 111 29.07 0.00 12.32
CA HIS A 111 30.24 -0.27 11.49
C HIS A 111 31.53 -0.41 12.30
N LYS A 112 32.50 -1.15 11.75
CA LYS A 112 33.85 -1.22 12.29
C LYS A 112 34.62 0.08 12.00
N GLU A 113 35.57 0.46 12.86
CA GLU A 113 36.49 1.59 12.59
C GLU A 113 37.33 1.36 11.31
N SER A 114 37.52 0.11 10.89
CA SER A 114 38.19 -0.24 9.63
C SER A 114 37.35 0.02 8.37
N CYS A 115 36.05 0.32 8.50
CA CYS A 115 35.15 0.54 7.36
C CYS A 115 35.60 1.79 6.56
N GLN A 116 35.62 1.68 5.24
CA GLN A 116 36.12 2.72 4.33
C GLN A 116 35.01 3.64 3.78
N VAL A 117 33.76 3.44 4.22
CA VAL A 117 32.62 4.27 3.81
C VAL A 117 32.81 5.70 4.33
N PRO A 118 32.73 6.73 3.48
CA PRO A 118 32.85 8.11 3.92
C PRO A 118 31.80 8.48 4.97
N GLU A 119 32.16 9.30 5.97
CA GLU A 119 31.23 9.75 7.00
C GLU A 119 30.00 10.47 6.43
N ALA A 120 30.17 11.24 5.36
CA ALA A 120 29.07 11.89 4.65
C ALA A 120 28.05 10.88 4.10
N GLU A 121 28.51 9.72 3.63
CA GLU A 121 27.67 8.64 3.12
C GLU A 121 26.94 7.91 4.26
N LEU A 122 27.64 7.63 5.36
CA LEU A 122 27.04 7.08 6.59
C LEU A 122 25.93 8.00 7.14
N MET A 123 26.16 9.31 7.14
CA MET A 123 25.18 10.31 7.58
C MET A 123 24.05 10.52 6.56
N ARG A 124 24.29 10.35 5.26
CA ARG A 124 23.27 10.51 4.21
C ARG A 124 22.10 9.54 4.41
N VAL A 125 22.42 8.26 4.65
CA VAL A 125 21.41 7.19 4.75
C VAL A 125 20.60 7.26 6.04
N LEU A 126 21.16 7.84 7.10
CA LEU A 126 20.47 7.94 8.40
C LEU A 126 19.24 8.85 8.32
N VAL A 127 18.14 8.46 8.97
CA VAL A 127 16.98 9.34 9.23
C VAL A 127 17.39 10.51 10.12
N PRO A 128 16.69 11.66 10.10
CA PRO A 128 16.86 12.70 11.12
C PRO A 128 16.81 12.13 12.55
N GLY A 129 17.86 12.37 13.34
CA GLY A 129 18.00 11.80 14.69
C GLY A 129 18.46 10.33 14.76
N GLY A 130 18.68 9.68 13.60
CA GLY A 130 19.25 8.33 13.50
C GLY A 130 20.67 8.27 14.07
N ARG A 131 21.15 7.05 14.39
CA ARG A 131 22.42 6.84 15.09
C ARG A 131 23.46 6.17 14.21
N LEU A 132 24.66 6.76 14.22
CA LEU A 132 25.88 6.11 13.74
C LEU A 132 26.62 5.52 14.94
N VAL A 133 26.97 4.24 14.87
CA VAL A 133 27.66 3.53 15.94
C VAL A 133 28.90 2.86 15.38
N THR A 134 30.06 3.30 15.86
CA THR A 134 31.37 2.84 15.41
C THR A 134 32.03 1.98 16.47
N GLU A 135 32.47 0.77 16.11
CA GLU A 135 33.34 -0.04 16.96
C GLU A 135 34.71 0.64 17.07
N VAL A 136 35.15 0.94 18.29
CA VAL A 136 36.47 1.52 18.58
C VAL A 136 37.19 0.65 19.62
N ALA A 137 38.50 0.83 19.79
CA ALA A 137 39.34 -0.01 20.65
C ALA A 137 38.79 -0.27 22.07
N ASP A 138 38.09 0.71 22.67
CA ASP A 138 37.53 0.64 24.03
C ASP A 138 35.98 0.59 24.08
N GLY A 139 35.32 0.17 22.99
CA GLY A 139 33.87 -0.04 22.95
C GLY A 139 33.18 0.59 21.74
N TRP A 140 32.21 1.48 21.96
CA TRP A 140 31.34 2.00 20.90
C TRP A 140 31.24 3.52 20.93
N LYS A 141 31.69 4.19 19.86
CA LYS A 141 31.43 5.63 19.62
C LYS A 141 30.02 5.79 19.05
N LYS A 142 29.27 6.80 19.50
CA LYS A 142 27.87 7.04 19.09
C LYS A 142 27.67 8.48 18.64
N GLU A 143 27.16 8.65 17.44
CA GLU A 143 26.86 9.95 16.84
C GLU A 143 25.40 9.97 16.37
N ALA A 144 24.79 11.16 16.29
CA ALA A 144 23.43 11.33 15.78
C ALA A 144 23.44 12.18 14.53
N LYS A 145 22.62 11.82 13.54
CA LYS A 145 22.32 12.73 12.44
C LYS A 145 21.53 13.93 12.99
N PRO A 146 21.96 15.18 12.71
CA PRO A 146 21.20 16.36 13.06
C PRO A 146 19.78 16.31 12.48
N VAL A 147 18.81 16.82 13.23
CA VAL A 147 17.45 17.04 12.72
C VAL A 147 17.46 18.34 11.92
N PRO A 148 17.01 18.36 10.65
CA PRO A 148 16.96 19.59 9.87
C PRO A 148 16.10 20.66 10.51
N ASP A 149 16.54 21.92 10.40
CA ASP A 149 15.72 23.07 10.78
C ASP A 149 14.47 23.15 9.89
N GLY A 150 13.32 23.47 10.48
CA GLY A 150 12.05 23.60 9.75
C GLY A 150 11.36 22.27 9.42
N LEU A 151 11.87 21.13 9.91
CA LEU A 151 11.13 19.87 9.87
C LEU A 151 9.83 20.01 10.68
N ASP A 152 8.70 19.92 10.00
CA ASP A 152 7.40 20.22 10.59
C ASP A 152 6.66 18.95 11.04
N GLU A 153 5.79 19.12 12.03
CA GLU A 153 4.90 18.08 12.52
C GLU A 153 3.46 18.40 12.13
N TRP A 154 2.66 17.36 11.87
CA TRP A 154 1.23 17.50 11.61
C TRP A 154 0.47 16.88 12.78
N ASN A 155 0.55 17.54 13.94
CA ASN A 155 0.16 16.95 15.22
C ASN A 155 -1.36 16.73 15.37
N GLN A 156 -2.18 17.48 14.64
CA GLN A 156 -3.65 17.42 14.68
C GLN A 156 -4.24 17.42 13.27
N PHE A 157 -5.52 17.05 13.11
CA PHE A 157 -6.15 16.88 11.79
C PHE A 157 -5.97 18.07 10.81
N LEU A 158 -5.98 19.30 11.33
CA LEU A 158 -5.77 20.54 10.58
C LEU A 158 -4.44 21.21 10.96
N HIS A 159 -3.37 20.40 11.05
CA HIS A 159 -2.01 20.77 11.48
C HIS A 159 -1.91 21.02 12.98
N GLY A 160 -2.65 21.99 13.50
CA GLY A 160 -2.66 22.37 14.93
C GLY A 160 -4.06 22.72 15.46
N PRO A 161 -4.15 23.19 16.72
CA PRO A 161 -5.42 23.52 17.36
C PRO A 161 -6.06 24.81 16.82
N ASP A 162 -5.27 25.66 16.13
CA ASP A 162 -5.73 26.89 15.48
C ASP A 162 -6.41 26.63 14.12
N ASN A 163 -6.46 25.35 13.71
CA ASN A 163 -7.02 24.84 12.45
C ASN A 163 -6.35 25.39 11.18
N ASN A 164 -5.18 26.01 11.28
CA ASN A 164 -4.47 26.53 10.13
C ASN A 164 -3.71 25.38 9.43
N GLY A 165 -4.36 24.73 8.45
CA GLY A 165 -3.80 23.58 7.72
C GLY A 165 -2.65 23.90 6.77
N VAL A 166 -1.62 24.59 7.28
CA VAL A 166 -0.40 25.03 6.59
C VAL A 166 0.77 24.26 7.18
N SER A 167 1.51 23.54 6.34
CA SER A 167 2.77 22.95 6.77
C SER A 167 3.95 23.88 6.49
N LEU A 168 4.87 23.95 7.45
CA LEU A 168 6.16 24.62 7.28
C LEU A 168 7.22 23.69 6.68
N ASP A 169 6.89 22.42 6.45
CA ASP A 169 7.81 21.45 5.90
C ASP A 169 8.27 21.83 4.49
N ASP A 170 9.52 21.52 4.21
CA ASP A 170 10.10 21.68 2.89
C ASP A 170 9.81 20.45 2.05
N VAL A 171 8.65 20.41 1.40
CA VAL A 171 8.22 19.31 0.51
C VAL A 171 8.07 19.80 -0.93
N GLY A 172 8.32 18.90 -1.89
CA GLY A 172 8.14 19.16 -3.31
C GLY A 172 7.21 18.15 -3.99
N PRO A 173 6.92 18.33 -5.29
CA PRO A 173 6.12 17.39 -6.06
C PRO A 173 6.70 15.97 -6.03
N PRO A 174 5.87 14.92 -5.99
CA PRO A 174 6.34 13.54 -5.88
C PRO A 174 7.09 13.11 -7.15
N GLN A 175 8.35 12.70 -6.99
CA GLN A 175 9.15 12.12 -8.09
C GLN A 175 9.75 10.76 -7.74
N ARG A 176 9.89 10.48 -6.44
CA ARG A 176 10.53 9.28 -5.92
C ARG A 176 9.71 8.69 -4.78
N LEU A 177 9.75 7.36 -4.66
CA LEU A 177 9.16 6.65 -3.56
C LEU A 177 10.24 6.40 -2.48
N ARG A 178 9.99 6.78 -1.23
CA ARG A 178 10.87 6.40 -0.12
C ARG A 178 10.40 5.11 0.54
N TRP A 179 9.09 4.99 0.71
CA TRP A 179 8.48 3.77 1.21
C TRP A 179 7.03 3.59 0.78
N HIS A 180 6.58 2.35 0.71
CA HIS A 180 5.20 1.93 0.46
C HIS A 180 4.76 0.89 1.51
N ASP A 181 3.50 0.92 1.93
CA ASP A 181 2.91 -0.03 2.87
C ASP A 181 1.42 -0.33 2.57
N THR A 182 0.91 -1.40 3.18
CA THR A 182 -0.48 -1.87 3.11
C THR A 182 -1.41 -1.10 4.05
N PRO A 183 -2.76 -1.17 3.85
CA PRO A 183 -3.48 -1.89 2.79
C PRO A 183 -3.36 -1.22 1.41
N GLU A 184 -3.22 -2.02 0.35
CA GLU A 184 -3.05 -1.54 -1.03
C GLU A 184 -4.26 -0.75 -1.55
N PHE A 185 -5.45 -1.13 -1.11
CA PHE A 185 -6.72 -0.50 -1.47
C PHE A 185 -7.58 -0.29 -0.24
N GLY A 186 -8.47 0.70 -0.27
CA GLY A 186 -9.60 0.72 0.65
C GLY A 186 -10.74 -0.18 0.15
N ARG A 187 -11.59 -0.64 1.07
CA ARG A 187 -12.56 -1.72 0.82
C ARG A 187 -13.52 -1.44 -0.34
N SER A 188 -14.19 -0.29 -0.34
CA SER A 188 -15.11 0.04 -1.43
C SER A 188 -15.50 1.51 -1.46
N LYS A 189 -15.89 1.96 -2.66
CA LYS A 189 -16.55 3.24 -2.86
C LYS A 189 -17.95 3.35 -2.22
N ALA A 190 -18.51 2.24 -1.77
CA ALA A 190 -19.89 2.18 -1.28
C ALA A 190 -20.02 2.17 0.26
N LEU A 191 -18.89 2.15 0.98
CA LEU A 191 -18.83 2.23 2.45
C LEU A 191 -18.05 3.46 2.89
N SER A 192 -18.07 3.77 4.19
CA SER A 192 -17.12 4.71 4.77
C SER A 192 -15.67 4.33 4.42
N PRO A 193 -14.77 5.32 4.22
CA PRO A 193 -13.39 5.04 3.84
C PRO A 193 -12.63 4.19 4.87
N SER A 194 -11.73 3.34 4.39
CA SER A 194 -10.89 2.49 5.24
C SER A 194 -9.88 3.28 6.05
N PHE A 195 -9.44 4.45 5.57
CA PHE A 195 -8.57 5.37 6.32
C PHE A 195 -9.38 6.57 6.79
N THR A 196 -9.32 6.88 8.08
CA THR A 196 -10.20 7.90 8.68
C THR A 196 -9.44 9.07 9.29
N ASN A 197 -8.24 8.83 9.82
CA ASN A 197 -7.39 9.83 10.47
C ASN A 197 -5.93 9.65 10.05
N MET A 198 -5.18 10.75 10.03
CA MET A 198 -3.73 10.77 9.78
C MET A 198 -3.10 11.99 10.47
N VAL A 199 -2.10 11.76 11.32
CA VAL A 199 -1.30 12.78 12.03
C VAL A 199 0.16 12.33 12.10
N SER A 200 1.10 13.25 12.34
CA SER A 200 2.53 12.94 12.51
C SER A 200 3.17 13.80 13.59
N ALA A 201 3.97 13.17 14.46
CA ALA A 201 4.84 13.83 15.45
C ALA A 201 6.01 12.90 15.82
N ASP A 202 7.13 13.45 16.30
CA ASP A 202 8.36 12.72 16.63
C ASP A 202 8.81 11.78 15.50
N GLY A 203 8.65 12.19 14.23
CA GLY A 203 8.96 11.35 13.06
C GLY A 203 8.15 10.05 12.98
N VAL A 204 6.98 9.97 13.62
CA VAL A 204 6.06 8.83 13.59
C VAL A 204 4.78 9.26 12.89
N LEU A 205 4.34 8.46 11.91
CA LEU A 205 3.06 8.58 11.24
C LEU A 205 2.01 7.74 11.99
N LEU A 206 0.89 8.36 12.37
CA LEU A 206 -0.24 7.65 12.99
C LEU A 206 -1.49 7.72 12.12
N THR A 207 -2.11 6.56 11.92
CA THR A 207 -3.34 6.41 11.14
C THR A 207 -4.38 5.58 11.89
N ILE A 208 -5.66 5.78 11.54
CA ILE A 208 -6.73 4.86 11.94
C ILE A 208 -7.31 4.22 10.68
N GLU A 209 -7.11 2.90 10.58
CA GLU A 209 -7.28 2.14 9.34
C GLU A 209 -8.05 0.84 9.54
N ASP A 210 -8.98 0.56 8.62
CA ASP A 210 -9.70 -0.71 8.49
C ASP A 210 -8.84 -1.71 7.72
N ARG A 211 -8.49 -2.82 8.38
CA ARG A 211 -7.68 -3.93 7.83
C ARG A 211 -8.51 -5.18 7.54
N ALA A 212 -9.84 -5.08 7.52
CA ALA A 212 -10.68 -6.18 7.08
C ALA A 212 -10.43 -6.52 5.60
N THR A 213 -10.81 -7.74 5.21
CA THR A 213 -10.67 -8.21 3.83
C THR A 213 -11.32 -7.27 2.82
N THR A 214 -10.67 -7.08 1.67
CA THR A 214 -11.24 -6.36 0.52
C THR A 214 -12.08 -7.27 -0.38
N GLU A 215 -12.00 -8.59 -0.19
CA GLU A 215 -12.65 -9.61 -1.03
C GLU A 215 -14.18 -9.52 -0.96
N ASP A 216 -14.70 -9.12 0.20
CA ASP A 216 -16.11 -8.89 0.44
C ASP A 216 -16.33 -7.54 1.12
N ILE A 217 -17.13 -6.67 0.48
CA ILE A 217 -17.55 -5.39 1.05
C ILE A 217 -18.32 -5.56 2.37
N ASN A 218 -19.02 -6.69 2.55
CA ASN A 218 -19.94 -6.89 3.66
C ASN A 218 -19.25 -7.53 4.86
N ALA A 219 -17.98 -7.95 4.73
CA ALA A 219 -17.20 -8.40 5.88
C ALA A 219 -17.20 -7.30 6.96
N PRO A 220 -17.26 -7.63 8.25
CA PRO A 220 -17.13 -6.63 9.31
C PRO A 220 -15.82 -5.88 9.18
N VAL A 221 -15.84 -4.61 9.53
CA VAL A 221 -14.64 -3.77 9.57
C VAL A 221 -13.75 -4.18 10.74
N ASP A 222 -12.44 -4.00 10.58
CA ASP A 222 -11.44 -4.32 11.59
C ASP A 222 -10.46 -3.14 11.73
N TYR A 223 -10.86 -2.14 12.52
CA TYR A 223 -10.10 -0.89 12.68
C TYR A 223 -8.95 -1.02 13.67
N TYR A 224 -7.81 -0.41 13.32
CA TYR A 224 -6.64 -0.27 14.19
C TYR A 224 -6.16 1.17 14.24
N LEU A 225 -5.70 1.61 15.40
CA LEU A 225 -4.72 2.69 15.51
C LEU A 225 -3.35 2.12 15.18
N VAL A 226 -2.67 2.67 14.17
CA VAL A 226 -1.38 2.17 13.70
C VAL A 226 -0.35 3.27 13.78
N ALA A 227 0.83 2.96 14.31
CA ALA A 227 1.99 3.84 14.31
C ALA A 227 3.09 3.26 13.42
N ARG A 228 3.64 4.09 12.54
CA ARG A 228 4.74 3.75 11.64
C ARG A 228 5.88 4.75 11.81
N ASP A 229 7.11 4.30 11.63
CA ASP A 229 8.23 5.24 11.43
C ASP A 229 7.95 6.04 10.14
N GLY A 230 7.89 7.37 10.26
CA GLY A 230 7.51 8.25 9.16
C GLY A 230 8.51 8.27 8.01
N PHE A 231 9.79 7.92 8.27
CA PHE A 231 10.86 7.99 7.29
C PHE A 231 11.02 6.73 6.46
N ASN A 232 10.61 5.56 6.97
CA ASN A 232 10.74 4.30 6.27
C ASN A 232 9.49 3.40 6.29
N GLY A 233 8.39 3.82 6.92
CA GLY A 233 7.12 3.12 6.88
C GLY A 233 7.02 1.86 7.75
N ILE A 234 8.05 1.52 8.54
CA ILE A 234 8.03 0.34 9.41
C ILE A 234 6.94 0.49 10.48
N GLU A 235 6.00 -0.45 10.52
CA GLU A 235 4.97 -0.53 11.56
C GLU A 235 5.62 -0.80 12.92
N LEU A 236 5.55 0.17 13.82
CA LEU A 236 6.12 0.08 15.17
C LEU A 236 5.19 -0.67 16.12
N TRP A 237 3.89 -0.41 16.00
CA TRP A 237 2.84 -1.07 16.77
C TRP A 237 1.47 -0.75 16.17
N LYS A 238 0.48 -1.59 16.47
CA LYS A 238 -0.94 -1.34 16.20
C LYS A 238 -1.81 -1.73 17.39
N ARG A 239 -2.98 -1.09 17.51
CA ARG A 239 -3.96 -1.36 18.58
C ARG A 239 -5.37 -1.50 17.99
N PRO A 240 -6.12 -2.58 18.28
CA PRO A 240 -7.50 -2.73 17.83
C PRO A 240 -8.42 -1.62 18.36
N MET A 241 -9.36 -1.18 17.54
CA MET A 241 -10.34 -0.14 17.86
C MET A 241 -11.78 -0.62 17.60
N LYS A 242 -12.25 -1.53 18.46
CA LYS A 242 -13.51 -2.27 18.28
C LYS A 242 -14.77 -1.39 18.20
N GLN A 243 -14.80 -0.26 18.90
CA GLN A 243 -15.94 0.67 18.92
C GLN A 243 -15.81 1.79 17.88
N TRP A 244 -14.77 1.76 17.06
CA TRP A 244 -14.58 2.84 16.09
C TRP A 244 -15.65 2.84 15.03
N SER A 245 -16.22 1.70 14.64
CA SER A 245 -17.11 1.61 13.50
C SER A 245 -18.57 2.02 13.76
N GLU A 246 -18.93 2.37 15.00
CA GLU A 246 -20.33 2.66 15.39
C GLU A 246 -20.96 3.83 14.63
N TRP A 247 -20.16 4.71 14.03
CA TRP A 247 -20.62 5.84 13.21
C TRP A 247 -20.75 5.56 11.70
N GLN A 248 -20.32 4.38 11.23
CA GLN A 248 -20.18 4.12 9.80
C GLN A 248 -21.47 4.35 9.01
N THR A 249 -21.31 4.83 7.78
CA THR A 249 -22.41 5.11 6.86
C THR A 249 -22.22 4.39 5.54
N GLY A 250 -23.30 4.20 4.77
CA GLY A 250 -23.24 3.57 3.44
C GLY A 250 -22.69 4.48 2.32
N SER A 251 -21.64 5.28 2.57
CA SER A 251 -21.08 6.20 1.57
C SER A 251 -19.63 6.63 1.87
N ILE A 252 -18.73 6.55 0.86
CA ILE A 252 -17.33 7.03 0.99
C ILE A 252 -17.17 8.51 1.26
N LYS A 253 -18.21 9.29 0.98
CA LYS A 253 -18.11 10.75 1.14
C LYS A 253 -18.26 11.12 2.61
N SER A 254 -18.89 10.29 3.44
CA SER A 254 -19.39 10.63 4.78
C SER A 254 -18.51 10.07 5.89
N ILE A 255 -17.32 10.68 6.06
CA ILE A 255 -16.62 10.68 7.34
C ILE A 255 -17.09 11.93 8.09
N PRO A 256 -17.59 11.81 9.34
CA PRO A 256 -17.87 12.98 10.15
C PRO A 256 -16.57 13.76 10.41
N THR A 257 -16.51 15.06 10.15
CA THR A 257 -15.29 15.86 10.43
C THR A 257 -14.86 15.76 11.89
N GLN A 258 -15.83 15.72 12.81
CA GLN A 258 -15.59 15.57 14.24
C GLN A 258 -14.76 14.30 14.53
N GLN A 259 -15.10 13.19 13.86
CA GLN A 259 -14.38 11.94 13.98
C GLN A 259 -12.93 12.06 13.49
N GLN A 260 -12.67 12.88 12.46
CA GLN A 260 -11.30 13.14 11.98
C GLN A 260 -10.46 13.91 13.01
N ARG A 261 -11.13 14.62 13.93
CA ARG A 261 -10.54 15.36 15.07
C ARG A 261 -10.52 14.54 16.38
N CYS A 262 -10.68 13.22 16.28
CA CYS A 262 -10.54 12.29 17.42
C CYS A 262 -9.14 11.64 17.50
N LEU A 263 -8.13 12.21 16.85
CA LEU A 263 -6.74 11.77 16.90
C LEU A 263 -5.80 12.98 16.90
N ALA A 264 -4.84 12.99 17.82
CA ALA A 264 -3.74 13.94 17.85
C ALA A 264 -2.45 13.26 18.34
N ALA A 265 -1.31 13.82 18.00
CA ALA A 265 0.00 13.39 18.48
C ALA A 265 0.84 14.60 18.86
N VAL A 266 1.03 14.85 20.16
CA VAL A 266 1.76 16.03 20.65
C VAL A 266 3.03 15.55 21.36
N GLY A 267 4.18 15.93 20.80
CA GLY A 267 5.48 15.45 21.25
C GLY A 267 5.55 13.93 21.22
N LYS A 268 5.79 13.29 22.38
CA LYS A 268 5.94 11.83 22.50
C LYS A 268 4.67 11.09 22.89
N THR A 269 3.51 11.71 22.72
CA THR A 269 2.22 11.19 23.17
C THR A 269 1.19 11.23 22.05
N VAL A 270 0.51 10.12 21.80
CA VAL A 270 -0.72 10.09 20.99
C VAL A 270 -1.94 10.18 21.90
N TYR A 271 -2.95 10.92 21.46
CA TYR A 271 -4.26 11.07 22.08
C TYR A 271 -5.32 10.60 21.09
N VAL A 272 -6.27 9.77 21.54
CA VAL A 272 -7.30 9.20 20.67
C VAL A 272 -8.56 8.89 21.48
N CYS A 273 -9.74 9.09 20.90
CA CYS A 273 -10.98 8.61 21.53
C CYS A 273 -11.06 7.08 21.47
N SER A 274 -11.47 6.41 22.54
CA SER A 274 -11.59 4.94 22.58
C SER A 274 -12.62 4.37 21.59
N GLY A 275 -13.57 5.21 21.21
CA GLY A 275 -14.60 5.04 20.20
C GLY A 275 -15.16 6.43 19.90
N PHE A 276 -16.00 6.58 18.88
CA PHE A 276 -16.66 7.87 18.65
C PHE A 276 -17.71 8.11 19.75
N GLY A 277 -17.51 9.09 20.63
CA GLY A 277 -18.27 9.26 21.88
C GLY A 277 -17.61 8.63 23.12
N GLY A 278 -16.50 7.92 22.96
CA GLY A 278 -15.71 7.37 24.08
C GLY A 278 -14.80 8.41 24.74
N PRO A 279 -14.23 8.13 25.92
CA PRO A 279 -13.21 9.00 26.51
C PRO A 279 -11.95 9.05 25.64
N VAL A 280 -11.23 10.18 25.71
CA VAL A 280 -9.88 10.35 25.19
C VAL A 280 -8.91 9.51 26.03
N MET A 281 -8.05 8.77 25.36
CA MET A 281 -6.97 7.98 25.92
C MET A 281 -5.64 8.44 25.35
N SER A 282 -4.56 8.24 26.10
CA SER A 282 -3.21 8.58 25.67
C SER A 282 -2.26 7.40 25.72
N PHE A 283 -1.33 7.36 24.76
CA PHE A 283 -0.30 6.32 24.63
C PHE A 283 1.05 6.93 24.30
N SER A 284 2.12 6.21 24.62
CA SER A 284 3.47 6.50 24.12
C SER A 284 3.51 6.33 22.60
N ILE A 285 3.93 7.38 21.88
CA ILE A 285 3.87 7.41 20.41
C ILE A 285 4.71 6.30 19.74
N ARG A 286 5.88 5.95 20.30
CA ARG A 286 6.78 4.95 19.70
C ARG A 286 6.56 3.52 20.19
N THR A 287 5.87 3.32 21.32
CA THR A 287 5.74 1.98 21.93
C THR A 287 4.30 1.51 22.09
N GLY A 288 3.32 2.39 21.90
CA GLY A 288 1.90 2.07 22.11
C GLY A 288 1.54 1.80 23.57
N ALA A 289 2.46 2.04 24.51
CA ALA A 289 2.24 1.83 25.93
C ALA A 289 1.20 2.82 26.45
N PRO A 290 0.12 2.35 27.13
CA PRO A 290 -0.91 3.23 27.67
C PRO A 290 -0.34 4.17 28.72
N ARG A 291 -0.86 5.40 28.77
CA ARG A 291 -0.47 6.42 29.76
C ARG A 291 -1.64 6.80 30.65
N GLN A 292 -2.68 7.40 30.09
CA GLN A 292 -3.80 7.97 30.86
C GLN A 292 -5.11 7.91 30.08
N VAL A 293 -6.21 7.73 30.80
CA VAL A 293 -7.59 7.88 30.31
C VAL A 293 -8.17 9.15 30.93
N TYR A 294 -8.76 10.02 30.11
CA TYR A 294 -9.37 11.27 30.55
C TYR A 294 -10.86 11.04 30.77
N GLU A 295 -11.28 10.48 31.91
CA GLU A 295 -12.67 10.07 32.14
C GLU A 295 -13.70 11.21 31.95
N HIS A 296 -13.33 12.45 32.29
CA HIS A 296 -14.17 13.63 32.10
C HIS A 296 -14.42 14.02 30.63
N SER A 297 -13.70 13.39 29.70
CA SER A 297 -13.91 13.53 28.25
C SER A 297 -14.88 12.49 27.69
N LYS A 298 -15.46 11.60 28.50
CA LYS A 298 -16.49 10.65 28.03
C LYS A 298 -17.64 11.39 27.33
N GLY A 299 -18.03 10.90 26.16
CA GLY A 299 -18.95 11.60 25.25
C GLY A 299 -18.23 12.46 24.20
N ALA A 300 -16.90 12.42 24.13
CA ALA A 300 -16.11 13.19 23.17
C ALA A 300 -16.47 12.84 21.72
N THR A 301 -16.83 13.87 20.95
CA THR A 301 -17.04 13.76 19.50
C THR A 301 -15.92 14.41 18.72
N GLU A 302 -15.20 15.36 19.30
CA GLU A 302 -13.96 15.93 18.77
C GLU A 302 -13.13 16.58 19.89
N PHE A 303 -11.83 16.75 19.65
CA PHE A 303 -10.97 17.49 20.58
C PHE A 303 -9.84 18.25 19.86
N ALA A 304 -9.19 19.13 20.61
CA ALA A 304 -7.96 19.82 20.22
C ALA A 304 -7.06 19.97 21.45
N ILE A 305 -5.76 20.06 21.21
CA ILE A 305 -4.76 20.23 22.28
C ILE A 305 -3.95 21.48 22.01
N ASP A 306 -3.89 22.37 23.00
CA ASP A 306 -3.01 23.53 23.01
C ASP A 306 -2.26 23.59 24.36
N GLY A 307 -0.93 23.53 24.30
CA GLY A 307 -0.09 23.40 25.50
C GLY A 307 -0.46 22.19 26.36
N ASN A 308 -0.80 22.45 27.63
CA ASN A 308 -1.18 21.43 28.62
C ASN A 308 -2.70 21.22 28.74
N VAL A 309 -3.50 21.75 27.82
CA VAL A 309 -4.96 21.72 27.91
C VAL A 309 -5.56 20.91 26.76
N LEU A 310 -6.43 19.96 27.11
CA LEU A 310 -7.28 19.20 26.21
C LEU A 310 -8.67 19.84 26.16
N TYR A 311 -9.04 20.41 25.01
CA TYR A 311 -10.36 20.98 24.76
C TYR A 311 -11.22 19.93 24.07
N VAL A 312 -12.36 19.57 24.67
CA VAL A 312 -13.22 18.47 24.22
C VAL A 312 -14.64 18.97 24.00
N ILE A 313 -15.22 18.65 22.85
CA ILE A 313 -16.65 18.79 22.62
C ILE A 313 -17.35 17.47 22.95
N LYS A 314 -18.41 17.54 23.75
CA LYS A 314 -19.25 16.41 24.17
C LYS A 314 -20.71 16.65 23.80
N GLY A 315 -21.50 15.58 23.77
CA GLY A 315 -22.97 15.68 23.74
C GLY A 315 -23.56 16.17 22.42
N THR A 316 -22.80 16.10 21.32
CA THR A 316 -23.34 16.44 20.00
C THR A 316 -23.93 15.18 19.37
N PRO A 317 -25.25 15.12 19.09
CA PRO A 317 -25.81 13.98 18.36
C PRO A 317 -25.25 13.99 16.94
N TYR A 318 -24.39 13.03 16.62
CA TYR A 318 -24.26 12.61 15.24
C TYR A 318 -25.65 12.19 14.78
N ARG A 319 -26.00 12.42 13.50
CA ARG A 319 -27.21 11.84 12.90
C ARG A 319 -27.05 10.32 12.78
N LEU A 320 -26.94 9.64 13.92
CA LEU A 320 -27.15 8.22 14.09
C LEU A 320 -28.56 7.89 13.58
N PRO A 321 -28.84 6.62 13.21
CA PRO A 321 -30.17 6.19 12.84
C PRO A 321 -31.19 6.73 13.85
N ARG A 322 -32.28 7.30 13.33
CA ARG A 322 -33.28 8.15 13.99
C ARG A 322 -33.90 7.60 15.30
N ALA A 323 -33.60 6.36 15.67
CA ALA A 323 -34.13 5.67 16.84
C ALA A 323 -33.38 5.98 18.15
N GLU A 324 -32.18 6.60 18.09
CA GLU A 324 -31.30 6.77 19.27
C GLU A 324 -30.86 8.22 19.54
N ALA A 325 -31.45 9.21 18.86
CA ALA A 325 -31.11 10.62 19.10
C ALA A 325 -31.57 11.04 20.51
N VAL A 326 -30.62 11.16 21.43
CA VAL A 326 -30.83 11.78 22.74
C VAL A 326 -30.71 13.30 22.55
N ASP A 327 -31.73 14.04 22.99
CA ASP A 327 -31.68 15.50 23.13
C ASP A 327 -30.57 15.85 24.13
N SER A 328 -29.34 16.01 23.66
CA SER A 328 -28.17 16.39 24.48
C SER A 328 -27.65 17.75 24.01
N VAL A 329 -27.44 18.64 24.98
CA VAL A 329 -26.83 19.95 24.78
C VAL A 329 -25.33 19.72 24.59
N ALA A 330 -24.75 20.36 23.57
CA ALA A 330 -23.32 20.26 23.34
C ALA A 330 -22.55 21.00 24.44
N GLU A 331 -21.46 20.42 24.92
CA GLU A 331 -20.62 21.01 25.99
C GLU A 331 -19.17 21.05 25.53
N LEU A 332 -18.51 22.19 25.70
CA LEU A 332 -17.06 22.35 25.54
C LEU A 332 -16.38 22.32 26.90
N CYS A 333 -15.45 21.39 27.11
CA CYS A 333 -14.68 21.26 28.34
C CYS A 333 -13.20 21.48 28.10
N ALA A 334 -12.54 22.20 29.00
CA ALA A 334 -11.08 22.22 29.11
C ALA A 334 -10.63 21.27 30.22
N ILE A 335 -9.69 20.38 29.90
CA ILE A 335 -9.14 19.36 30.83
C ILE A 335 -7.63 19.54 30.90
N ASP A 336 -7.08 19.54 32.12
CA ASP A 336 -5.63 19.55 32.34
C ASP A 336 -5.04 18.19 31.93
N LEU A 337 -4.06 18.18 31.03
CA LEU A 337 -3.48 16.95 30.50
C LEU A 337 -2.66 16.16 31.54
N GLU A 338 -2.04 16.85 32.51
CA GLU A 338 -1.24 16.18 33.55
C GLU A 338 -2.12 15.62 34.67
N LYS A 339 -3.12 16.38 35.10
CA LYS A 339 -3.99 16.03 36.25
C LYS A 339 -5.24 15.26 35.84
N GLY A 340 -5.68 15.41 34.59
CA GLY A 340 -6.90 14.81 34.07
C GLY A 340 -8.21 15.41 34.60
N ASN A 341 -8.15 16.50 35.37
CA ASN A 341 -9.34 17.17 35.93
C ASN A 341 -9.85 18.28 34.99
N VAL A 342 -11.15 18.56 35.08
CA VAL A 342 -11.78 19.67 34.36
C VAL A 342 -11.27 20.99 34.94
N VAL A 343 -10.80 21.88 34.06
CA VAL A 343 -10.44 23.26 34.39
C VAL A 343 -11.72 24.11 34.36
N TRP A 344 -12.48 24.02 33.28
CA TRP A 344 -13.79 24.67 33.12
C TRP A 344 -14.66 23.92 32.11
N SER A 345 -15.96 24.21 32.14
CA SER A 345 -16.98 23.69 31.23
C SER A 345 -17.84 24.84 30.72
N HIS A 346 -18.21 24.79 29.44
CA HIS A 346 -19.09 25.77 28.79
C HIS A 346 -20.20 25.05 28.02
N SER A 347 -21.45 25.38 28.37
CA SER A 347 -22.64 24.86 27.67
C SER A 347 -22.83 25.61 26.34
N ILE A 348 -23.09 24.87 25.26
CA ILE A 348 -23.44 25.44 23.97
C ILE A 348 -24.95 25.26 23.79
N ASP A 349 -25.71 26.26 24.22
CA ASP A 349 -27.19 26.25 24.24
C ASP A 349 -27.84 26.37 22.84
N ASP A 350 -27.03 26.30 21.78
CA ASP A 350 -27.41 26.41 20.36
C ASP A 350 -26.91 25.18 19.58
N GLU A 351 -27.46 24.92 18.38
CA GLU A 351 -27.10 23.74 17.60
C GLU A 351 -25.63 23.80 17.15
N TYR A 352 -24.78 22.97 17.75
CA TYR A 352 -23.38 22.85 17.36
C TYR A 352 -23.21 21.94 16.13
N THR A 353 -22.51 22.45 15.12
CA THR A 353 -22.53 21.88 13.76
C THR A 353 -21.40 20.87 13.49
N GLY A 354 -20.43 20.77 14.41
CA GLY A 354 -19.34 19.79 14.37
C GLY A 354 -18.14 20.21 13.53
N GLY A 355 -16.93 20.08 14.06
CA GLY A 355 -15.68 20.42 13.37
C GLY A 355 -15.38 21.92 13.33
N THR A 356 -16.03 22.69 14.21
CA THR A 356 -16.13 24.15 14.11
C THR A 356 -15.61 24.88 15.34
N PHE A 357 -14.58 24.36 16.01
CA PHE A 357 -13.86 25.10 17.03
C PHE A 357 -12.35 25.13 16.77
N ALA A 358 -11.70 26.19 17.24
CA ALA A 358 -10.26 26.40 17.15
C ALA A 358 -9.75 27.07 18.43
N VAL A 359 -8.48 26.86 18.75
CA VAL A 359 -7.80 27.40 19.93
C VAL A 359 -6.48 28.03 19.52
N LYS A 360 -6.21 29.23 20.03
CA LYS A 360 -4.91 29.88 19.88
C LYS A 360 -4.67 30.86 21.02
N GLY A 361 -3.59 30.65 21.77
CA GLY A 361 -3.25 31.52 22.90
C GLY A 361 -4.35 31.54 23.96
N ASN A 362 -4.84 32.74 24.31
CA ASN A 362 -5.89 32.93 25.32
C ASN A 362 -7.32 32.92 24.74
N ARG A 363 -7.53 32.28 23.59
CA ARG A 363 -8.81 32.32 22.86
C ARG A 363 -9.23 30.93 22.43
N VAL A 364 -10.49 30.60 22.71
CA VAL A 364 -11.21 29.50 22.07
C VAL A 364 -12.34 30.11 21.26
N VAL A 365 -12.46 29.76 19.98
CA VAL A 365 -13.54 30.25 19.12
C VAL A 365 -14.29 29.06 18.55
N TYR A 366 -15.60 29.09 18.61
CA TYR A 366 -16.45 28.08 17.98
C TYR A 366 -17.59 28.69 17.17
N HIS A 367 -18.11 27.92 16.21
CA HIS A 367 -19.27 28.27 15.41
C HIS A 367 -20.43 27.31 15.71
N SER A 368 -21.59 27.86 16.09
CA SER A 368 -22.88 27.17 16.24
C SER A 368 -23.85 27.60 15.14
N ALA A 369 -25.09 27.10 15.10
CA ALA A 369 -26.05 27.46 14.07
C ALA A 369 -26.37 28.97 14.03
N SER A 370 -26.27 29.68 15.16
CA SER A 370 -26.51 31.11 15.25
C SER A 370 -25.30 32.00 14.96
N GLY A 371 -24.07 31.46 14.91
CA GLY A 371 -22.88 32.26 14.58
C GLY A 371 -21.63 31.90 15.40
N LEU A 372 -20.77 32.89 15.62
CA LEU A 372 -19.47 32.71 16.28
C LEU A 372 -19.53 33.12 17.76
N THR A 373 -18.85 32.36 18.61
CA THR A 373 -18.60 32.73 20.01
C THR A 373 -17.13 32.56 20.33
N CYS A 374 -16.56 33.53 21.04
CA CYS A 374 -15.20 33.49 21.55
C CYS A 374 -15.21 33.45 23.07
N LEU A 375 -14.44 32.51 23.62
CA LEU A 375 -14.22 32.30 25.04
C LEU A 375 -12.77 32.63 25.40
N ASP A 376 -12.56 33.04 26.65
CA ASP A 376 -11.24 33.04 27.26
C ASP A 376 -10.81 31.60 27.56
N SER A 377 -9.65 31.18 27.05
CA SER A 377 -9.21 29.78 27.17
C SER A 377 -8.84 29.38 28.60
N SER A 378 -8.59 30.34 29.50
CA SER A 378 -8.18 30.08 30.87
C SER A 378 -9.35 29.75 31.81
N ASN A 379 -10.55 30.25 31.53
CA ASN A 379 -11.69 30.13 32.44
C ASN A 379 -13.03 29.81 31.74
N GLY A 380 -13.10 29.85 30.41
CA GLY A 380 -14.30 29.56 29.63
C GLY A 380 -15.29 30.72 29.54
N ASP A 381 -14.96 31.91 30.05
CA ASP A 381 -15.86 33.07 30.01
C ASP A 381 -16.06 33.56 28.58
N VAL A 382 -17.31 33.91 28.24
CA VAL A 382 -17.64 34.49 26.93
C VAL A 382 -17.05 35.90 26.83
N LEU A 383 -16.17 36.10 25.85
CA LEU A 383 -15.57 37.39 25.54
C LEU A 383 -16.44 38.19 24.56
N TRP A 384 -16.94 37.53 23.53
CA TRP A 384 -17.87 38.10 22.56
C TRP A 384 -18.63 37.02 21.80
N THR A 385 -19.79 37.40 21.26
CA THR A 385 -20.61 36.59 20.36
C THR A 385 -21.03 37.44 19.16
N ASP A 386 -20.98 36.85 17.97
CA ASP A 386 -21.45 37.44 16.72
C ASP A 386 -22.53 36.54 16.12
N THR A 387 -23.79 36.99 16.22
CA THR A 387 -24.96 36.24 15.75
C THR A 387 -25.37 36.65 14.34
N VAL A 388 -25.63 35.66 13.49
CA VAL A 388 -26.20 35.83 12.16
C VAL A 388 -27.72 35.72 12.28
N ALA A 389 -28.44 36.74 11.82
CA ALA A 389 -29.91 36.70 11.80
C ALA A 389 -30.39 35.56 10.90
N ILE A 390 -31.15 34.62 11.45
CA ILE A 390 -31.81 33.54 10.70
C ILE A 390 -32.95 34.17 9.88
N GLU A 391 -32.74 34.40 8.59
CA GLU A 391 -33.86 34.68 7.68
C GLU A 391 -34.64 33.38 7.43
N THR A 392 -35.82 33.26 8.05
CA THR A 392 -36.79 32.25 7.64
C THR A 392 -37.37 32.64 6.28
N GLU A 393 -37.01 31.95 5.19
CA GLU A 393 -37.72 32.14 3.92
C GLU A 393 -39.23 31.92 4.13
N PRO A 394 -40.10 32.79 3.58
CA PRO A 394 -41.53 32.51 3.55
C PRO A 394 -41.75 31.22 2.77
N THR A 395 -42.47 30.27 3.37
CA THR A 395 -42.85 29.02 2.72
C THR A 395 -43.44 29.29 1.33
N LYS A 396 -42.70 28.94 0.27
CA LYS A 396 -43.23 28.96 -1.10
C LYS A 396 -44.47 28.06 -1.14
N THR A 397 -45.57 28.59 -1.66
CA THR A 397 -46.85 27.89 -1.78
C THR A 397 -46.69 26.59 -2.59
N PRO A 398 -47.42 25.52 -2.23
CA PRO A 398 -47.25 24.21 -2.84
C PRO A 398 -47.91 24.18 -4.22
N LYS A 399 -47.20 24.62 -5.25
CA LYS A 399 -47.49 24.23 -6.64
C LYS A 399 -46.18 23.84 -7.34
N GLN A 400 -46.19 22.60 -7.82
CA GLN A 400 -45.20 21.94 -8.70
C GLN A 400 -43.98 21.29 -8.03
N SER A 401 -44.18 20.12 -7.41
CA SER A 401 -43.33 18.95 -7.67
C SER A 401 -44.04 17.65 -7.27
N THR A 402 -44.69 17.01 -8.23
CA THR A 402 -45.17 15.63 -8.11
C THR A 402 -44.03 14.67 -8.43
N ALA A 403 -43.03 14.57 -7.55
CA ALA A 403 -42.04 13.49 -7.53
C ALA A 403 -41.19 13.53 -6.24
N ASN A 404 -41.77 13.13 -5.10
CA ASN A 404 -41.10 12.49 -3.94
C ASN A 404 -41.95 12.65 -2.66
N LYS A 405 -42.89 11.73 -2.43
CA LYS A 405 -43.77 11.73 -1.23
C LYS A 405 -43.15 11.14 0.04
N ARG A 406 -41.83 11.12 0.20
CA ARG A 406 -41.17 10.64 1.43
C ARG A 406 -39.96 11.48 1.82
N ARG A 407 -40.21 12.71 2.29
CA ARG A 407 -39.41 13.47 3.28
C ARG A 407 -40.06 14.85 3.44
N LYS A 408 -40.57 15.17 4.63
CA LYS A 408 -40.80 16.58 4.99
C LYS A 408 -39.42 17.24 5.12
N PRO A 409 -39.10 18.33 4.39
CA PRO A 409 -37.86 19.04 4.60
C PRO A 409 -37.99 19.86 5.89
N VAL A 410 -37.17 19.57 6.89
CA VAL A 410 -36.86 20.57 7.92
C VAL A 410 -35.76 21.42 7.30
N ILE A 411 -36.10 22.65 6.91
CA ILE A 411 -35.15 23.63 6.39
C ILE A 411 -34.64 24.39 7.60
N SER A 412 -33.50 23.97 8.16
CA SER A 412 -32.62 24.93 8.83
C SER A 412 -32.04 25.83 7.72
N PRO A 413 -31.98 27.17 7.90
CA PRO A 413 -31.37 28.08 6.92
C PRO A 413 -29.89 27.77 6.65
N LEU A 414 -29.26 27.02 7.55
CA LEU A 414 -27.90 26.50 7.45
C LEU A 414 -27.94 24.97 7.49
N ALA A 415 -28.53 24.34 6.48
CA ALA A 415 -28.63 22.89 6.38
C ALA A 415 -27.23 22.25 6.15
N PHE A 416 -26.41 22.18 7.21
CA PHE A 416 -25.11 21.54 7.18
C PHE A 416 -25.26 20.03 7.00
N SER A 417 -24.33 19.45 6.24
CA SER A 417 -24.24 18.01 6.03
C SER A 417 -22.98 17.49 6.70
N ALA A 418 -22.84 16.17 6.85
CA ALA A 418 -21.60 15.54 7.36
C ALA A 418 -20.32 15.98 6.61
N ASN A 419 -20.47 16.65 5.47
CA ASN A 419 -19.40 17.02 4.55
C ASN A 419 -19.22 18.52 4.35
N ILE A 420 -20.19 19.34 4.73
CA ILE A 420 -20.18 20.79 4.52
C ILE A 420 -20.63 21.43 5.83
N HIS A 421 -19.70 22.12 6.48
CA HIS A 421 -19.77 22.78 7.78
C HIS A 421 -18.87 24.04 7.73
N PRO A 422 -19.06 25.01 8.64
CA PRO A 422 -18.17 26.15 8.75
C PRO A 422 -16.69 25.75 8.92
N THR A 423 -15.78 26.57 8.42
CA THR A 423 -14.32 26.41 8.66
C THR A 423 -13.83 27.60 9.46
N LEU A 424 -13.02 27.36 10.50
CA LEU A 424 -12.37 28.39 11.29
C LEU A 424 -10.86 28.27 11.20
N VAL A 425 -10.16 29.40 11.13
CA VAL A 425 -8.70 29.51 11.28
C VAL A 425 -8.39 30.68 12.22
N LEU A 426 -7.54 30.45 13.21
CA LEU A 426 -7.10 31.48 14.15
C LEU A 426 -5.67 31.96 13.87
N THR A 427 -5.51 33.27 13.96
CA THR A 427 -4.21 33.95 14.04
C THR A 427 -4.15 34.74 15.34
N ASP A 428 -3.04 35.41 15.61
CA ASP A 428 -2.88 36.16 16.85
C ASP A 428 -3.90 37.32 16.96
N ASP A 429 -4.30 37.90 15.82
CA ASP A 429 -5.15 39.10 15.78
C ASP A 429 -6.52 38.88 15.10
N SER A 430 -6.70 37.79 14.36
CA SER A 430 -7.87 37.59 13.50
C SER A 430 -8.45 36.17 13.56
N VAL A 431 -9.77 36.10 13.41
CA VAL A 431 -10.53 34.89 13.09
C VAL A 431 -10.89 34.93 11.62
N PHE A 432 -10.52 33.90 10.87
CA PHE A 432 -11.05 33.67 9.54
C PHE A 432 -12.11 32.57 9.61
N CYS A 433 -13.28 32.85 9.04
CA CYS A 433 -14.40 31.92 9.02
C CYS A 433 -14.96 31.80 7.60
N ALA A 434 -15.24 30.58 7.14
CA ALA A 434 -15.98 30.35 5.91
C ALA A 434 -17.28 29.61 6.20
N VAL A 435 -18.39 30.14 5.70
CA VAL A 435 -19.71 29.51 5.74
C VAL A 435 -20.26 29.48 4.31
N HIS A 436 -20.51 28.29 3.78
CA HIS A 436 -20.85 28.07 2.37
C HIS A 436 -19.84 28.75 1.42
N LYS A 437 -20.32 29.66 0.56
CA LYS A 437 -19.55 30.34 -0.49
C LYS A 437 -19.05 31.72 -0.06
N THR A 438 -18.93 31.97 1.24
CA THR A 438 -18.49 33.25 1.79
C THR A 438 -17.45 33.01 2.87
N MET A 439 -16.31 33.68 2.74
CA MET A 439 -15.32 33.79 3.81
C MET A 439 -15.33 35.19 4.42
N MET A 440 -14.99 35.27 5.69
CA MET A 440 -15.02 36.47 6.51
C MET A 440 -13.75 36.53 7.35
N ALA A 441 -13.19 37.73 7.49
CA ALA A 441 -12.20 38.01 8.51
C ALA A 441 -12.81 38.87 9.60
N LYS A 442 -12.50 38.54 10.85
CA LYS A 442 -12.95 39.25 12.05
C LYS A 442 -11.77 39.52 12.95
N ASN A 443 -11.80 40.66 13.63
CA ASN A 443 -10.82 40.95 14.67
C ASN A 443 -11.07 40.01 15.88
N LEU A 444 -10.04 39.29 16.29
CA LEU A 444 -10.15 38.28 17.34
C LEU A 444 -10.47 38.88 18.72
N ALA A 445 -10.08 40.13 18.98
CA ALA A 445 -10.30 40.76 20.27
C ALA A 445 -11.76 41.17 20.52
N ASN A 446 -12.55 41.42 19.47
CA ASN A 446 -13.91 41.97 19.61
C ASN A 446 -14.97 41.41 18.64
N GLY A 447 -14.62 40.47 17.77
CA GLY A 447 -15.55 39.82 16.83
C GLY A 447 -15.99 40.70 15.64
N LYS A 448 -15.52 41.95 15.55
CA LYS A 448 -15.91 42.89 14.50
C LYS A 448 -15.43 42.39 13.14
N THR A 449 -16.36 42.30 12.18
CA THR A 449 -16.05 41.99 10.78
C THR A 449 -15.10 43.05 10.20
N LEU A 450 -13.95 42.58 9.71
CA LEU A 450 -12.98 43.39 8.99
C LEU A 450 -13.38 43.47 7.51
N TRP A 451 -13.66 42.31 6.90
CA TRP A 451 -14.09 42.20 5.51
C TRP A 451 -14.79 40.85 5.25
N THR A 452 -15.45 40.77 4.10
CA THR A 452 -16.03 39.54 3.56
C THR A 452 -15.60 39.37 2.10
N ALA A 453 -15.50 38.13 1.65
CA ALA A 453 -15.15 37.79 0.27
C ALA A 453 -15.87 36.51 -0.18
N PRO A 454 -16.11 36.34 -1.50
CA PRO A 454 -16.55 35.07 -2.04
C PRO A 454 -15.52 33.97 -1.73
N ALA A 455 -15.99 32.75 -1.52
CA ALA A 455 -15.16 31.57 -1.34
C ALA A 455 -15.78 30.35 -2.05
N GLY A 456 -14.95 29.36 -2.36
CA GLY A 456 -15.37 28.16 -3.08
C GLY A 456 -15.43 26.93 -2.19
N GLU A 457 -16.50 26.15 -2.29
CA GLU A 457 -16.57 24.81 -1.71
C GLU A 457 -15.80 23.81 -2.58
N ASN A 458 -15.14 22.84 -1.93
CA ASN A 458 -14.51 21.72 -2.62
C ASN A 458 -15.54 20.63 -2.96
N TYR A 459 -15.20 19.69 -3.84
CA TYR A 459 -16.14 18.68 -4.30
C TYR A 459 -16.67 17.85 -3.13
N MET A 460 -17.90 18.17 -2.70
CA MET A 460 -18.55 17.60 -1.53
C MET A 460 -17.75 17.82 -0.23
N LYS A 461 -17.03 18.94 -0.08
CA LYS A 461 -16.29 19.29 1.15
C LYS A 461 -16.35 20.80 1.45
N SER A 462 -16.29 21.13 2.75
CA SER A 462 -16.28 22.52 3.24
C SER A 462 -15.20 23.37 2.60
N THR A 463 -15.53 24.64 2.39
CA THR A 463 -14.59 25.70 2.00
C THR A 463 -13.39 25.74 2.93
N GLU A 464 -12.20 25.68 2.37
CA GLU A 464 -10.94 25.80 3.11
C GLU A 464 -10.48 27.26 3.19
N ILE A 465 -9.85 27.57 4.33
CA ILE A 465 -9.11 28.81 4.55
C ILE A 465 -7.72 28.42 5.03
N PHE A 466 -6.70 29.13 4.55
CA PHE A 466 -5.34 29.01 5.02
C PHE A 466 -4.75 30.39 5.27
N PHE A 467 -3.88 30.52 6.27
CA PHE A 467 -3.13 31.74 6.53
C PHE A 467 -1.62 31.46 6.48
N THR A 468 -0.94 31.96 5.45
CA THR A 468 0.50 31.80 5.25
C THR A 468 1.06 32.90 4.34
N ASP A 469 2.36 33.19 4.44
CA ASP A 469 3.03 34.27 3.70
C ASP A 469 2.33 35.63 3.88
N GLY A 470 1.75 35.87 5.07
CA GLY A 470 0.99 37.08 5.38
C GLY A 470 -0.34 37.23 4.63
N LEU A 471 -0.82 36.17 3.97
CA LEU A 471 -2.02 36.19 3.13
C LEU A 471 -3.03 35.12 3.55
N VAL A 472 -4.31 35.41 3.32
CA VAL A 472 -5.43 34.50 3.53
C VAL A 472 -5.81 33.88 2.19
N TRP A 473 -5.69 32.56 2.10
CA TRP A 473 -5.94 31.78 0.90
C TRP A 473 -7.22 30.97 1.02
N SER A 474 -7.93 30.79 -0.09
CA SER A 474 -9.04 29.84 -0.20
C SER A 474 -8.94 29.03 -1.49
N ARG A 475 -9.97 28.23 -1.80
CA ARG A 475 -10.08 27.40 -3.01
C ARG A 475 -10.03 28.20 -4.31
N ASP A 476 -10.39 29.48 -4.27
CA ASP A 476 -10.42 30.35 -5.45
C ASP A 476 -9.03 30.82 -5.92
N LEU A 477 -7.97 30.32 -5.27
CA LEU A 477 -6.57 30.56 -5.59
C LEU A 477 -6.14 32.02 -5.45
N LYS A 478 -6.84 32.79 -4.62
CA LYS A 478 -6.51 34.18 -4.30
C LYS A 478 -5.99 34.31 -2.89
N GLY A 479 -4.88 35.02 -2.74
CA GLY A 479 -4.29 35.41 -1.47
C GLY A 479 -4.74 36.83 -1.13
N HIS A 480 -5.51 36.96 -0.06
CA HIS A 480 -6.06 38.22 0.43
C HIS A 480 -5.24 38.79 1.57
N ASP A 481 -5.13 40.11 1.63
CA ASP A 481 -4.61 40.81 2.79
C ASP A 481 -5.52 40.55 4.01
N PRO A 482 -4.98 40.12 5.16
CA PRO A 482 -5.75 39.65 6.30
C PRO A 482 -6.61 40.74 6.95
N ILE A 483 -6.30 42.03 6.75
CA ILE A 483 -6.97 43.16 7.39
C ILE A 483 -7.95 43.86 6.45
N THR A 484 -7.61 43.99 5.17
CA THR A 484 -8.38 44.76 4.19
C THR A 484 -9.19 43.90 3.23
N GLY A 485 -8.86 42.61 3.11
CA GLY A 485 -9.51 41.68 2.18
C GLY A 485 -9.17 41.91 0.71
N LYS A 486 -8.25 42.85 0.41
CA LYS A 486 -7.78 43.09 -0.95
C LYS A 486 -7.00 41.88 -1.44
N VAL A 487 -7.27 41.46 -2.68
CA VAL A 487 -6.47 40.41 -3.35
C VAL A 487 -5.07 40.97 -3.59
N VAL A 488 -4.06 40.32 -3.00
CA VAL A 488 -2.64 40.66 -3.15
C VAL A 488 -1.98 39.76 -4.19
N ARG A 489 -2.38 38.48 -4.22
CA ARG A 489 -1.82 37.47 -5.14
C ARG A 489 -2.92 36.58 -5.70
N THR A 490 -2.77 36.14 -6.94
CA THR A 490 -3.64 35.17 -7.60
C THR A 490 -2.78 34.10 -8.25
N LEU A 491 -3.09 32.83 -8.02
CA LEU A 491 -2.50 31.71 -8.74
C LEU A 491 -3.42 31.31 -9.90
N THR A 492 -2.83 30.92 -11.02
CA THR A 492 -3.56 30.40 -12.18
C THR A 492 -3.19 28.94 -12.34
N GLN A 493 -4.21 28.08 -12.49
CA GLN A 493 -4.03 26.67 -12.81
C GLN A 493 -4.53 26.39 -14.22
N GLU A 494 -3.63 26.01 -15.11
CA GLU A 494 -3.96 25.73 -16.51
C GLU A 494 -4.23 24.23 -16.72
N MET A 495 -3.55 23.37 -15.97
CA MET A 495 -3.55 21.94 -16.20
C MET A 495 -4.52 21.19 -15.25
N ASN A 496 -5.81 21.30 -15.55
CA ASN A 496 -6.92 20.83 -14.70
C ASN A 496 -7.47 19.42 -15.06
N GLY A 497 -6.91 18.74 -16.06
CA GLY A 497 -7.39 17.44 -16.55
C GLY A 497 -6.58 16.25 -16.01
N PRO A 498 -6.80 15.01 -16.47
CA PRO A 498 -7.87 14.57 -17.35
C PRO A 498 -9.09 14.01 -16.60
N MET A 499 -9.12 14.07 -15.27
CA MET A 499 -10.28 13.63 -14.49
C MET A 499 -11.38 14.70 -14.46
N SER A 500 -12.64 14.29 -14.37
CA SER A 500 -13.78 15.20 -14.56
C SER A 500 -14.15 16.07 -13.34
N HIS A 501 -13.44 15.97 -12.22
CA HIS A 501 -13.73 16.71 -10.98
C HIS A 501 -12.61 16.58 -9.91
N ASP A 502 -12.54 17.56 -9.01
CA ASP A 502 -11.74 17.54 -7.77
C ASP A 502 -12.08 16.37 -6.84
N ARG A 503 -11.14 15.98 -5.99
CA ARG A 503 -11.35 14.86 -5.07
C ARG A 503 -12.09 15.29 -3.81
N CYS A 504 -12.75 14.30 -3.19
CA CYS A 504 -13.64 14.49 -2.04
C CYS A 504 -12.88 14.68 -0.71
N TYR A 505 -11.82 15.49 -0.67
CA TYR A 505 -11.05 15.79 0.54
C TYR A 505 -10.65 17.27 0.57
N ARG A 506 -10.20 17.76 1.73
CA ARG A 506 -9.80 19.16 1.87
C ARG A 506 -8.42 19.46 1.24
N ASN A 507 -8.26 20.60 0.61
CA ASN A 507 -6.94 21.04 0.10
C ASN A 507 -5.94 21.28 1.26
N ARG A 508 -4.64 21.33 0.95
CA ARG A 508 -3.55 21.65 1.88
C ARG A 508 -2.67 22.75 1.31
N ILE A 509 -1.85 23.37 2.13
CA ILE A 509 -0.84 24.33 1.69
C ILE A 509 0.44 24.13 2.48
N THR A 510 1.57 24.45 1.86
CA THR A 510 2.88 24.52 2.51
C THR A 510 3.43 25.93 2.36
N HIS A 511 4.57 26.22 2.98
CA HIS A 511 5.25 27.50 2.76
C HIS A 511 5.72 27.72 1.30
N ARG A 512 5.73 26.65 0.46
CA ARG A 512 6.13 26.70 -0.96
C ARG A 512 4.99 26.49 -1.93
N PHE A 513 4.02 25.62 -1.60
CA PHE A 513 3.04 25.11 -2.55
C PHE A 513 1.60 25.14 -2.02
N TYR A 514 0.66 25.54 -2.85
CA TYR A 514 -0.75 25.23 -2.70
C TYR A 514 -1.00 23.81 -3.24
N LEU A 515 -1.54 22.93 -2.40
CA LEU A 515 -1.80 21.52 -2.74
C LEU A 515 -3.31 21.30 -2.95
N ASN A 516 -3.70 21.05 -4.20
CA ASN A 516 -5.09 20.82 -4.56
C ASN A 516 -5.28 19.50 -5.32
N SER A 517 -6.49 19.27 -5.84
CA SER A 517 -6.82 18.04 -6.56
C SER A 517 -7.55 18.28 -7.88
N ALA A 518 -7.31 19.42 -8.52
CA ALA A 518 -8.02 19.82 -9.74
C ALA A 518 -7.84 18.80 -10.88
N SER A 519 -6.63 18.24 -11.06
CA SER A 519 -6.33 17.16 -12.01
C SER A 519 -6.97 15.80 -11.65
N GLY A 520 -7.49 15.67 -10.42
CA GLY A 520 -7.97 14.43 -9.84
C GLY A 520 -6.94 13.65 -9.02
N GLY A 521 -5.77 14.21 -8.70
CA GLY A 521 -4.78 13.65 -7.77
C GLY A 521 -4.27 14.71 -6.81
N THR A 522 -2.95 14.86 -6.69
CA THR A 522 -2.31 15.84 -5.80
C THR A 522 -1.46 16.81 -6.60
N ASP A 523 -2.01 17.99 -6.86
CA ASP A 523 -1.35 19.01 -7.66
C ASP A 523 -0.60 20.00 -6.77
N PHE A 524 0.61 20.37 -7.19
CA PHE A 524 1.47 21.32 -6.51
C PHE A 524 1.52 22.59 -7.34
N MET A 525 1.02 23.69 -6.77
CA MET A 525 1.14 25.00 -7.38
C MET A 525 2.03 25.87 -6.52
N LYS A 526 3.13 26.35 -7.06
CA LYS A 526 4.05 27.20 -6.30
C LYS A 526 3.37 28.51 -5.93
N LEU A 527 3.57 28.99 -4.70
CA LEU A 527 2.90 30.20 -4.21
C LEU A 527 3.34 31.49 -4.91
N ASP A 528 4.38 31.45 -5.74
CA ASP A 528 4.76 32.55 -6.64
C ASP A 528 4.02 32.52 -7.99
N GLY A 529 3.23 31.48 -8.25
CA GLY A 529 2.45 31.28 -9.47
C GLY A 529 3.24 30.82 -10.70
N LYS A 530 4.54 30.50 -10.56
CA LYS A 530 5.41 30.20 -11.71
C LYS A 530 5.50 28.74 -12.11
N VAL A 531 5.13 27.82 -11.21
CA VAL A 531 5.27 26.37 -11.40
C VAL A 531 3.97 25.68 -11.02
N GLU A 532 3.46 24.87 -11.95
CA GLU A 532 2.36 23.94 -11.74
C GLU A 532 2.90 22.51 -11.97
N SER A 533 2.76 21.63 -11.00
CA SER A 533 3.15 20.23 -11.07
C SER A 533 1.98 19.32 -10.68
N PRO A 534 1.26 18.81 -11.67
CA PRO A 534 0.04 18.04 -11.48
C PRO A 534 0.33 16.55 -11.38
N ASN A 535 -0.28 15.88 -10.40
CA ASN A 535 -0.02 14.47 -10.13
C ASN A 535 -1.33 13.68 -9.96
N PRO A 536 -2.12 13.52 -11.05
CA PRO A 536 -3.38 12.76 -11.00
C PRO A 536 -3.20 11.29 -10.60
N TRP A 537 -1.99 10.74 -10.76
CA TRP A 537 -1.60 9.38 -10.39
C TRP A 537 -1.32 9.21 -8.89
N ALA A 538 -1.03 10.30 -8.16
CA ALA A 538 -0.80 10.32 -6.72
C ALA A 538 -2.07 10.84 -6.03
N ARG A 539 -2.89 9.93 -5.50
CA ARG A 539 -4.19 10.27 -4.88
C ARG A 539 -4.25 9.70 -3.47
N SER A 540 -4.84 10.46 -2.55
CA SER A 540 -5.14 10.00 -1.20
C SER A 540 -6.58 9.48 -1.04
N THR A 541 -6.88 8.91 0.12
CA THR A 541 -8.19 8.39 0.50
C THR A 541 -9.28 9.47 0.41
N CYS A 542 -10.47 9.14 -0.09
CA CYS A 542 -11.59 10.09 -0.06
C CYS A 542 -11.88 10.53 1.39
N GLY A 543 -12.12 11.82 1.62
CA GLY A 543 -12.31 12.38 2.96
C GLY A 543 -11.00 12.74 3.68
N LEU A 544 -9.86 12.15 3.31
CA LEU A 544 -8.57 12.38 3.95
C LEU A 544 -7.53 12.80 2.89
N SER A 545 -7.11 14.05 2.95
CA SER A 545 -6.14 14.60 1.98
C SER A 545 -4.76 13.96 2.12
N VAL A 546 -3.83 14.33 1.25
CA VAL A 546 -2.41 14.10 1.52
C VAL A 546 -1.97 14.87 2.76
N MET A 547 -0.87 14.45 3.38
CA MET A 547 -0.27 15.14 4.52
C MET A 547 1.21 15.42 4.25
N PRO A 548 1.61 16.69 4.10
CA PRO A 548 3.01 17.09 4.07
C PRO A 548 3.57 17.08 5.51
N ALA A 549 4.57 16.25 5.77
CA ALA A 549 5.30 16.18 7.03
C ALA A 549 6.59 15.35 6.89
N ASN A 550 7.54 15.53 7.80
CA ASN A 550 8.85 14.87 7.81
C ASN A 550 9.67 14.99 6.50
N GLY A 551 9.52 16.07 5.73
CA GLY A 551 10.15 16.27 4.42
C GLY A 551 9.57 15.39 3.30
N MET A 552 8.37 14.83 3.51
CA MET A 552 7.65 13.95 2.59
C MET A 552 6.20 14.35 2.43
N VAL A 553 5.56 13.81 1.40
CA VAL A 553 4.10 13.85 1.24
C VAL A 553 3.54 12.45 1.39
N TYR A 554 2.68 12.28 2.40
CA TYR A 554 2.00 11.03 2.69
C TYR A 554 0.62 10.96 2.02
N ASN A 555 0.29 9.82 1.42
CA ASN A 555 -1.06 9.51 0.97
C ASN A 555 -1.56 8.18 1.54
N GLY A 556 -2.89 8.07 1.71
CA GLY A 556 -3.55 6.81 2.03
C GLY A 556 -4.08 6.09 0.78
N PRO A 557 -4.54 4.84 0.91
CA PRO A 557 -5.02 4.04 -0.20
C PRO A 557 -6.30 4.63 -0.81
N TYR A 558 -6.45 4.48 -2.13
CA TYR A 558 -7.65 4.89 -2.85
C TYR A 558 -8.66 3.72 -2.98
N VAL A 559 -9.88 4.05 -3.42
CA VAL A 559 -11.03 3.11 -3.48
C VAL A 559 -11.74 3.06 -4.85
N CYS A 560 -11.30 3.87 -5.83
CA CYS A 560 -11.86 3.91 -7.20
C CYS A 560 -10.94 3.22 -8.21
N GLN A 561 -11.46 2.39 -9.11
CA GLN A 561 -10.75 1.85 -10.29
C GLN A 561 -10.36 2.91 -11.35
N CYS A 562 -10.71 4.18 -11.13
CA CYS A 562 -10.35 5.30 -11.99
C CYS A 562 -8.82 5.30 -12.25
N ALA A 563 -8.38 5.14 -13.50
CA ALA A 563 -6.98 5.04 -13.89
C ALA A 563 -6.15 3.97 -13.13
N ILE A 564 -6.75 2.84 -12.73
CA ILE A 564 -6.10 1.78 -11.92
C ILE A 564 -4.78 1.26 -12.50
N ALA A 565 -4.60 1.37 -13.82
CA ALA A 565 -3.36 1.08 -14.55
C ALA A 565 -2.17 1.93 -14.10
N THR A 566 -2.44 3.15 -13.61
CA THR A 566 -1.45 4.22 -13.43
C THR A 566 -1.37 4.70 -11.98
N MET A 567 -2.49 4.65 -11.24
CA MET A 567 -2.56 5.14 -9.86
C MET A 567 -1.60 4.39 -8.91
N ALA A 568 -0.94 5.16 -8.04
CA ALA A 568 -0.21 4.63 -6.89
C ALA A 568 -1.19 4.03 -5.87
N THR A 569 -0.92 2.79 -5.46
CA THR A 569 -1.69 2.03 -4.46
C THR A 569 -1.02 2.13 -3.09
N GLY A 570 -1.72 1.70 -2.03
CA GLY A 570 -1.17 1.62 -0.68
C GLY A 570 -1.05 2.95 0.04
N VAL A 571 -0.32 2.90 1.16
CA VAL A 571 0.14 4.05 1.92
C VAL A 571 1.55 4.37 1.45
N ASN A 572 1.83 5.60 1.04
CA ASN A 572 3.14 5.95 0.48
C ASN A 572 3.76 7.16 1.19
N GLY A 573 5.09 7.13 1.31
CA GLY A 573 5.92 8.29 1.60
C GLY A 573 6.65 8.75 0.33
N PHE A 574 6.13 9.80 -0.31
CA PHE A 574 6.75 10.40 -1.51
C PHE A 574 7.69 11.56 -1.15
N TYR A 575 8.71 11.76 -1.97
CA TYR A 575 9.65 12.87 -1.85
C TYR A 575 10.28 13.22 -3.21
N ASN A 576 11.14 14.24 -3.22
CA ASN A 576 11.77 14.77 -4.42
C ASN A 576 13.30 14.88 -4.30
N GLY A 577 13.92 13.87 -3.69
CA GLY A 577 15.37 13.84 -3.45
C GLY A 577 15.82 14.71 -2.26
N SER A 578 17.13 14.76 -2.03
CA SER A 578 17.75 15.68 -1.05
C SER A 578 17.50 17.14 -1.46
N GLY A 579 16.89 17.92 -0.57
CA GLY A 579 16.61 19.35 -0.80
C GLY A 579 15.35 19.64 -1.65
N ASN A 580 14.54 18.62 -1.98
CA ASN A 580 13.25 18.76 -2.67
C ASN A 580 13.28 19.71 -3.88
N THR A 581 14.20 19.38 -4.80
CA THR A 581 14.49 20.12 -6.04
C THR A 581 13.29 20.12 -6.99
N GLU A 582 13.14 21.13 -7.85
CA GLU A 582 12.08 21.12 -8.89
C GLU A 582 12.53 20.42 -10.19
N GLU A 583 13.78 19.95 -10.25
CA GLU A 583 14.31 19.26 -11.43
C GLU A 583 13.75 17.86 -11.55
N ARG A 584 13.42 17.46 -12.79
CA ARG A 584 12.93 16.12 -13.09
C ARG A 584 14.04 15.09 -12.90
N PHE A 585 13.83 14.12 -12.03
CA PHE A 585 14.71 12.97 -11.87
C PHE A 585 14.60 12.07 -13.10
N THR A 586 15.73 11.81 -13.76
CA THR A 586 15.82 10.92 -14.92
C THR A 586 16.81 9.79 -14.63
N VAL A 587 16.65 8.68 -15.35
CA VAL A 587 17.58 7.55 -15.31
C VAL A 587 17.93 7.08 -16.70
N GLU A 588 19.17 6.64 -16.86
CA GLU A 588 19.69 6.02 -18.08
C GLU A 588 19.93 4.53 -17.85
N ILE A 589 19.98 3.76 -18.93
CA ILE A 589 20.30 2.34 -18.86
C ILE A 589 21.81 2.17 -18.78
N GLU A 590 22.29 1.57 -17.70
CA GLU A 590 23.69 1.21 -17.50
C GLU A 590 23.79 -0.30 -17.22
N PRO A 591 24.06 -1.11 -18.25
CA PRO A 591 24.07 -2.55 -18.10
C PRO A 591 25.22 -3.07 -17.24
N GLN A 592 24.87 -3.81 -16.19
CA GLN A 592 25.77 -4.60 -15.38
C GLN A 592 25.48 -6.08 -15.60
N LEU A 593 26.46 -6.79 -16.16
CA LEU A 593 26.43 -8.24 -16.35
C LEU A 593 27.53 -8.88 -15.51
N VAL A 594 27.13 -9.70 -14.54
CA VAL A 594 28.05 -10.53 -13.75
C VAL A 594 27.95 -11.96 -14.25
N LYS A 595 29.08 -12.55 -14.64
CA LYS A 595 29.16 -13.95 -15.08
C LYS A 595 29.46 -14.83 -13.88
N GLY A 596 28.64 -15.86 -13.67
CA GLY A 596 28.83 -16.84 -12.62
C GLY A 596 29.59 -18.09 -13.08
N PRO A 597 29.82 -19.06 -12.18
CA PRO A 597 30.61 -20.26 -12.45
C PRO A 597 30.02 -21.19 -13.52
N ALA A 598 28.71 -21.08 -13.83
CA ALA A 598 28.07 -21.87 -14.88
C ALA A 598 27.94 -21.12 -16.23
N PHE A 599 28.54 -19.93 -16.37
CA PHE A 599 28.42 -19.13 -17.60
C PHE A 599 28.96 -19.90 -18.82
N GLY A 600 28.17 -20.00 -19.89
CA GLY A 600 28.55 -20.69 -21.13
C GLY A 600 28.58 -22.23 -21.05
N SER A 601 28.28 -22.82 -19.88
CA SER A 601 28.23 -24.27 -19.68
C SER A 601 26.81 -24.80 -19.40
N VAL A 602 25.78 -23.97 -19.61
CA VAL A 602 24.38 -24.38 -19.45
C VAL A 602 23.94 -25.13 -20.71
N ALA A 603 23.52 -26.37 -20.53
CA ALA A 603 22.91 -27.20 -21.55
C ALA A 603 21.77 -28.00 -20.93
N GLY A 604 20.64 -28.08 -21.63
CA GLY A 604 19.50 -28.89 -21.20
C GLY A 604 18.48 -29.01 -22.31
N ALA A 605 17.55 -29.95 -22.14
CA ALA A 605 16.48 -30.16 -23.11
C ALA A 605 15.49 -28.99 -23.09
N ALA A 606 14.87 -28.72 -24.24
CA ALA A 606 13.72 -27.85 -24.30
C ALA A 606 12.57 -28.43 -23.46
N ALA A 607 11.71 -27.55 -22.94
CA ALA A 607 10.47 -27.97 -22.31
C ALA A 607 9.59 -28.74 -23.32
N THR A 608 8.94 -29.79 -22.84
CA THR A 608 7.99 -30.61 -23.60
C THR A 608 6.57 -30.08 -23.42
N ILE A 609 5.63 -30.57 -24.24
CA ILE A 609 4.20 -30.25 -24.10
C ILE A 609 3.59 -30.76 -22.77
N GLY A 610 4.27 -31.68 -22.10
CA GLY A 610 3.88 -32.17 -20.78
C GLY A 610 4.29 -31.25 -19.63
N ASP A 611 5.21 -30.31 -19.86
CA ASP A 611 5.76 -29.45 -18.83
C ASP A 611 4.87 -28.21 -18.57
N TRP A 612 5.16 -27.52 -17.47
CA TRP A 612 4.62 -26.19 -17.14
C TRP A 612 5.77 -25.20 -16.94
N PRO A 613 6.48 -24.81 -18.01
CA PRO A 613 7.83 -24.25 -17.91
C PRO A 613 7.89 -22.76 -17.52
N THR A 614 6.76 -22.06 -17.47
CA THR A 614 6.69 -20.64 -17.10
C THR A 614 5.41 -20.34 -16.33
N TYR A 615 5.33 -19.15 -15.74
CA TYR A 615 4.12 -18.68 -15.06
C TYR A 615 2.89 -18.80 -15.97
N ARG A 616 1.86 -19.49 -15.48
CA ARG A 616 0.63 -19.83 -16.20
C ARG A 616 0.86 -20.51 -17.56
N TYR A 617 1.73 -21.53 -17.56
CA TYR A 617 2.01 -22.48 -18.66
C TYR A 617 2.76 -21.92 -19.88
N SER A 618 2.36 -20.76 -20.41
CA SER A 618 2.86 -20.22 -21.67
C SER A 618 3.15 -18.72 -21.62
N SER A 619 3.76 -18.17 -22.68
CA SER A 619 3.92 -16.73 -22.85
C SER A 619 2.59 -15.97 -22.94
N THR A 620 1.50 -16.65 -23.31
CA THR A 620 0.14 -16.08 -23.30
C THR A 620 -0.49 -16.08 -21.90
N ARG A 621 0.20 -16.64 -20.90
CA ARG A 621 -0.27 -16.79 -19.52
C ARG A 621 -1.59 -17.54 -19.43
N SER A 622 -1.76 -18.58 -20.26
CA SER A 622 -3.05 -19.23 -20.46
C SER A 622 -3.61 -19.86 -19.19
N GLY A 623 -2.77 -20.45 -18.34
CA GLY A 623 -3.23 -21.33 -17.26
C GLY A 623 -3.98 -22.57 -17.76
N ILE A 624 -3.82 -22.91 -19.05
CA ILE A 624 -4.42 -24.07 -19.70
C ILE A 624 -3.33 -24.85 -20.40
N THR A 625 -3.21 -26.14 -20.08
CA THR A 625 -2.35 -27.12 -20.78
C THR A 625 -3.20 -28.04 -21.66
N SER A 626 -2.56 -28.65 -22.67
CA SER A 626 -3.18 -29.68 -23.52
C SER A 626 -2.95 -31.10 -23.01
N THR A 627 -2.35 -31.27 -21.83
CA THR A 627 -2.21 -32.61 -21.23
C THR A 627 -3.56 -33.10 -20.72
N SER A 628 -3.75 -34.42 -20.71
CA SER A 628 -4.85 -35.05 -20.00
C SER A 628 -4.38 -35.49 -18.61
N THR A 629 -5.23 -35.31 -17.62
CA THR A 629 -4.95 -35.62 -16.21
C THR A 629 -5.97 -36.59 -15.63
N PRO A 630 -5.63 -37.30 -14.54
CA PRO A 630 -6.56 -38.20 -13.87
C PRO A 630 -7.82 -37.48 -13.34
N GLU A 631 -8.96 -38.17 -13.37
CA GLU A 631 -10.24 -37.69 -12.81
C GLU A 631 -10.37 -37.93 -11.30
N THR A 632 -9.39 -38.61 -10.69
CA THR A 632 -9.28 -38.80 -9.25
C THR A 632 -7.83 -38.65 -8.83
N LEU A 633 -7.61 -37.85 -7.80
CA LEU A 633 -6.31 -37.45 -7.31
C LEU A 633 -6.14 -37.86 -5.85
N ALA A 634 -4.90 -38.20 -5.50
CA ALA A 634 -4.42 -38.37 -4.14
C ALA A 634 -3.10 -37.62 -3.97
N THR A 635 -2.80 -37.19 -2.75
CA THR A 635 -1.49 -36.60 -2.41
C THR A 635 -0.39 -37.64 -2.65
N ARG A 636 0.48 -37.36 -3.61
CA ARG A 636 1.71 -38.13 -3.86
C ARG A 636 2.76 -37.76 -2.82
N TRP A 637 2.98 -36.45 -2.63
CA TRP A 637 3.87 -35.91 -1.61
C TRP A 637 3.44 -34.48 -1.22
N LYS A 638 3.86 -34.06 -0.03
CA LYS A 638 3.74 -32.69 0.51
C LYS A 638 5.06 -32.34 1.17
N VAL A 639 5.63 -31.18 0.86
CA VAL A 639 6.85 -30.66 1.48
C VAL A 639 6.66 -29.21 1.88
N ASP A 640 7.37 -28.77 2.91
CA ASP A 640 7.42 -27.37 3.36
C ASP A 640 8.72 -26.73 2.85
N ILE A 641 8.60 -25.54 2.26
CA ILE A 641 9.75 -24.81 1.69
C ILE A 641 9.96 -23.43 2.33
N GLY A 642 9.16 -23.03 3.33
CA GLY A 642 9.29 -21.72 3.95
C GLY A 642 7.94 -21.14 4.35
N SER A 643 7.75 -19.83 4.14
CA SER A 643 6.57 -19.13 4.67
C SER A 643 5.55 -18.71 3.61
N HIS A 644 6.01 -18.26 2.44
CA HIS A 644 5.11 -17.68 1.43
C HIS A 644 5.54 -18.12 0.02
N PRO A 645 5.14 -19.31 -0.44
CA PRO A 645 5.59 -19.84 -1.73
C PRO A 645 4.96 -19.10 -2.91
N THR A 646 5.67 -19.01 -4.04
CA THR A 646 5.10 -18.61 -5.34
C THR A 646 4.29 -19.75 -5.96
N ALA A 647 3.60 -19.51 -7.08
CA ALA A 647 3.08 -20.62 -7.88
C ALA A 647 4.22 -21.53 -8.38
N PRO A 648 3.96 -22.82 -8.66
CA PRO A 648 4.98 -23.74 -9.12
C PRO A 648 5.24 -23.63 -10.64
N VAL A 649 6.48 -23.92 -11.04
CA VAL A 649 6.89 -24.16 -12.43
C VAL A 649 7.47 -25.56 -12.51
N VAL A 650 7.09 -26.33 -13.53
CA VAL A 650 7.48 -27.74 -13.64
C VAL A 650 8.12 -27.96 -14.99
N ALA A 651 9.33 -28.51 -15.01
CA ALA A 651 10.01 -28.87 -16.24
C ALA A 651 10.90 -30.11 -16.03
N GLY A 652 10.67 -31.14 -16.84
CA GLY A 652 11.34 -32.42 -16.71
C GLY A 652 11.06 -33.04 -15.35
N ASP A 653 12.12 -33.37 -14.61
CA ASP A 653 12.00 -34.01 -13.29
C ASP A 653 12.02 -33.03 -12.11
N SER A 654 11.88 -31.73 -12.37
CA SER A 654 11.99 -30.69 -11.34
C SER A 654 10.73 -29.83 -11.21
N VAL A 655 10.40 -29.47 -9.98
CA VAL A 655 9.43 -28.44 -9.61
C VAL A 655 10.21 -27.26 -9.02
N TYR A 656 9.99 -26.06 -9.54
CA TYR A 656 10.65 -24.83 -9.11
C TYR A 656 9.64 -23.93 -8.41
N VAL A 657 9.97 -23.53 -7.19
CA VAL A 657 9.11 -22.67 -6.35
C VAL A 657 10.01 -21.75 -5.53
N ALA A 658 9.65 -20.48 -5.40
CA ALA A 658 10.36 -19.56 -4.53
C ALA A 658 9.59 -19.32 -3.23
N ASP A 659 10.29 -19.25 -2.10
CA ASP A 659 9.79 -18.63 -0.89
C ASP A 659 10.00 -17.11 -0.99
N ARG A 660 8.90 -16.37 -1.12
CA ARG A 660 8.89 -14.92 -1.36
C ARG A 660 9.61 -14.18 -0.24
N ASP A 661 9.42 -14.61 1.00
CA ASP A 661 9.91 -13.94 2.19
C ASP A 661 11.31 -14.39 2.63
N GLY A 662 11.66 -15.64 2.35
CA GLY A 662 13.01 -16.19 2.53
C GLY A 662 13.99 -15.91 1.38
N TYR A 663 13.54 -15.24 0.31
CA TYR A 663 14.33 -14.85 -0.88
C TYR A 663 14.98 -16.04 -1.60
N THR A 664 14.43 -17.23 -1.40
CA THR A 664 15.06 -18.49 -1.80
C THR A 664 14.24 -19.17 -2.88
N LEU A 665 14.88 -19.50 -4.00
CA LEU A 665 14.34 -20.37 -5.03
C LEU A 665 14.75 -21.82 -4.74
N TYR A 666 13.78 -22.73 -4.74
CA TYR A 666 14.01 -24.17 -4.59
C TYR A 666 13.79 -24.89 -5.90
N SER A 667 14.60 -25.92 -6.15
CA SER A 667 14.28 -27.00 -7.09
C SER A 667 13.98 -28.27 -6.29
N LEU A 668 12.79 -28.82 -6.48
CA LEU A 668 12.32 -30.04 -5.85
C LEU A 668 12.24 -31.15 -6.90
N ASP A 669 12.52 -32.38 -6.49
CA ASP A 669 12.27 -33.55 -7.31
C ASP A 669 10.77 -33.74 -7.56
N ARG A 670 10.36 -33.84 -8.82
CA ARG A 670 8.94 -33.91 -9.21
C ARG A 670 8.22 -35.13 -8.64
N GLU A 671 8.91 -36.24 -8.44
CA GLU A 671 8.32 -37.51 -8.00
C GLU A 671 8.27 -37.65 -6.47
N THR A 672 9.20 -37.03 -5.75
CA THR A 672 9.37 -37.22 -4.30
C THR A 672 9.21 -35.94 -3.48
N GLY A 673 9.29 -34.76 -4.09
CA GLY A 673 9.28 -33.45 -3.42
C GLY A 673 10.61 -33.10 -2.74
N VAL A 674 11.61 -33.97 -2.75
CA VAL A 674 12.90 -33.74 -2.08
C VAL A 674 13.66 -32.60 -2.77
N ALA A 675 14.17 -31.65 -1.99
CA ALA A 675 14.96 -30.55 -2.52
C ALA A 675 16.25 -31.07 -3.20
N ARG A 676 16.44 -30.68 -4.45
CA ARG A 676 17.63 -30.96 -5.27
C ARG A 676 18.71 -29.90 -5.06
N TRP A 677 18.29 -28.63 -5.03
CA TRP A 677 19.14 -27.47 -4.76
C TRP A 677 18.28 -26.28 -4.36
N SER A 678 18.91 -25.26 -3.77
CA SER A 678 18.31 -23.96 -3.49
C SER A 678 19.25 -22.82 -3.90
N PHE A 679 18.68 -21.63 -4.14
CA PHE A 679 19.41 -20.43 -4.53
C PHE A 679 18.82 -19.21 -3.81
N VAL A 680 19.67 -18.42 -3.13
CA VAL A 680 19.26 -17.20 -2.42
C VAL A 680 19.57 -15.96 -3.26
N ALA A 681 18.54 -15.18 -3.58
CA ALA A 681 18.66 -13.93 -4.31
C ALA A 681 18.91 -12.73 -3.39
N ASP A 682 19.35 -11.60 -3.97
CA ASP A 682 19.59 -10.33 -3.26
C ASP A 682 18.29 -9.59 -2.86
N GLY A 683 17.13 -10.25 -2.94
CA GLY A 683 15.81 -9.69 -2.62
C GLY A 683 14.66 -10.65 -2.98
N ARG A 684 13.44 -10.31 -2.58
CA ARG A 684 12.24 -11.15 -2.79
C ARG A 684 12.10 -11.63 -4.24
N ILE A 685 11.74 -12.90 -4.40
CA ILE A 685 11.28 -13.47 -5.67
C ILE A 685 9.75 -13.58 -5.55
N ASP A 686 9.02 -12.66 -6.17
CA ASP A 686 7.59 -12.46 -5.94
C ASP A 686 6.67 -13.24 -6.88
N SER A 687 7.25 -13.96 -7.84
CA SER A 687 6.53 -14.75 -8.84
C SER A 687 7.39 -15.89 -9.37
N PRO A 688 6.79 -16.91 -10.03
CA PRO A 688 7.50 -18.13 -10.39
C PRO A 688 8.64 -17.87 -11.40
N PRO A 689 9.67 -18.72 -11.44
CA PRO A 689 10.76 -18.58 -12.40
C PRO A 689 10.32 -19.00 -13.82
N THR A 690 11.23 -19.05 -14.78
CA THR A 690 10.96 -19.57 -16.12
C THR A 690 12.09 -20.49 -16.59
N TYR A 691 11.72 -21.67 -17.08
CA TYR A 691 12.64 -22.68 -17.61
C TYR A 691 12.84 -22.52 -19.12
N HIS A 692 14.10 -22.64 -19.57
CA HIS A 692 14.48 -22.63 -20.98
C HIS A 692 15.77 -23.39 -21.23
N ASN A 693 15.71 -24.52 -21.94
CA ASN A 693 16.90 -25.25 -22.42
C ASN A 693 17.97 -25.50 -21.33
N GLY A 694 17.54 -25.88 -20.11
CA GLY A 694 18.43 -26.09 -18.97
C GLY A 694 18.80 -24.83 -18.18
N MET A 695 18.27 -23.66 -18.55
CA MET A 695 18.38 -22.41 -17.80
C MET A 695 17.10 -22.15 -17.00
N ILE A 696 17.26 -21.65 -15.77
CA ILE A 696 16.20 -21.03 -14.98
C ILE A 696 16.43 -19.53 -14.95
N LEU A 697 15.47 -18.78 -15.48
CA LEU A 697 15.44 -17.33 -15.47
C LEU A 697 14.53 -16.85 -14.36
N VAL A 698 15.03 -15.96 -13.51
CA VAL A 698 14.26 -15.42 -12.38
C VAL A 698 14.64 -13.98 -12.08
N GLY A 699 13.65 -13.11 -11.97
CA GLY A 699 13.81 -11.74 -11.46
C GLY A 699 13.76 -11.68 -9.94
N SER A 700 14.24 -10.56 -9.39
CA SER A 700 14.15 -10.27 -7.96
C SER A 700 13.79 -8.82 -7.73
N ARG A 701 13.06 -8.57 -6.65
CA ARG A 701 12.76 -7.22 -6.15
C ARG A 701 14.02 -6.48 -5.67
N GLY A 702 15.17 -7.15 -5.58
CA GLY A 702 16.49 -6.55 -5.46
C GLY A 702 17.01 -5.85 -6.74
N GLY A 703 16.28 -5.93 -7.86
CA GLY A 703 16.60 -5.24 -9.13
C GLY A 703 17.42 -6.09 -10.12
N TRP A 704 17.63 -7.37 -9.82
CA TRP A 704 18.43 -8.29 -10.63
C TRP A 704 17.57 -9.31 -11.35
N VAL A 705 18.03 -9.73 -12.54
CA VAL A 705 17.61 -10.97 -13.20
C VAL A 705 18.75 -11.97 -13.14
N TYR A 706 18.45 -13.21 -12.79
CA TYR A 706 19.40 -14.30 -12.66
C TYR A 706 19.11 -15.36 -13.73
N GLY A 707 20.17 -15.86 -14.37
CA GLY A 707 20.19 -17.11 -15.12
C GLY A 707 20.93 -18.17 -14.30
N LEU A 708 20.23 -19.22 -13.90
CA LEU A 708 20.76 -20.34 -13.13
C LEU A 708 20.74 -21.62 -13.97
N ARG A 709 21.74 -22.48 -13.82
CA ARG A 709 21.70 -23.81 -14.43
C ARG A 709 20.68 -24.69 -13.71
N ALA A 710 19.73 -25.23 -14.44
CA ALA A 710 18.61 -26.00 -13.90
C ALA A 710 19.02 -27.27 -13.13
N SER A 711 20.17 -27.87 -13.48
CA SER A 711 20.62 -29.13 -12.87
C SER A 711 21.12 -28.99 -11.42
N ASP A 712 21.66 -27.83 -11.04
CA ASP A 712 22.30 -27.64 -9.73
C ASP A 712 22.18 -26.23 -9.13
N GLY A 713 21.43 -25.32 -9.78
CA GLY A 713 21.18 -23.98 -9.25
C GLY A 713 22.37 -23.03 -9.35
N HIS A 714 23.51 -23.46 -9.93
CA HIS A 714 24.68 -22.59 -10.05
C HIS A 714 24.39 -21.39 -10.96
N LEU A 715 24.85 -20.22 -10.53
CA LEU A 715 24.72 -18.98 -11.28
C LEU A 715 25.47 -19.07 -12.61
N ALA A 716 24.75 -18.90 -13.71
CA ALA A 716 25.35 -18.68 -15.03
C ALA A 716 25.61 -17.19 -15.23
N TRP A 717 24.62 -16.33 -14.99
CA TRP A 717 24.78 -14.88 -15.07
C TRP A 717 23.75 -14.16 -14.19
N LYS A 718 24.05 -12.91 -13.80
CA LYS A 718 23.04 -11.96 -13.32
C LYS A 718 23.17 -10.62 -14.02
N PHE A 719 22.02 -9.97 -14.26
CA PHE A 719 21.89 -8.74 -15.02
C PHE A 719 21.11 -7.68 -14.24
N ASN A 720 21.60 -6.44 -14.25
CA ASN A 720 20.89 -5.24 -13.82
C ASN A 720 21.16 -4.13 -14.85
N GLY A 721 20.12 -3.49 -15.36
CA GLY A 721 20.24 -2.48 -16.42
C GLY A 721 20.18 -1.03 -15.95
N LEU A 722 20.21 -0.77 -14.64
CA LEU A 722 19.95 0.54 -14.07
C LEU A 722 21.17 1.12 -13.36
N PRO A 723 21.32 2.46 -13.35
CA PRO A 723 22.60 3.13 -13.15
C PRO A 723 23.10 3.01 -11.70
N GLN A 724 22.20 2.77 -10.76
CA GLN A 724 22.53 2.69 -9.35
C GLN A 724 21.67 1.66 -8.64
N ARG A 725 22.27 0.93 -7.70
CA ARG A 725 21.51 0.14 -6.73
C ARG A 725 20.93 1.08 -5.68
N ARG A 726 19.61 1.22 -5.63
CA ARG A 726 18.89 2.14 -4.75
C ARG A 726 17.78 1.39 -4.03
N LEU A 727 17.85 1.27 -2.71
CA LEU A 727 16.93 0.52 -1.86
C LEU A 727 15.97 1.45 -1.14
N ILE A 728 14.70 1.07 -1.17
CA ILE A 728 13.57 1.69 -0.47
C ILE A 728 12.97 0.67 0.50
N CYS A 729 12.04 1.11 1.36
CA CYS A 729 11.25 0.19 2.17
C CYS A 729 9.89 -0.11 1.50
N ASP A 730 9.58 -1.37 1.26
CA ASP A 730 8.30 -1.82 0.68
C ASP A 730 7.69 -2.89 1.59
N THR A 731 6.57 -2.58 2.24
CA THR A 731 5.82 -3.52 3.09
C THR A 731 6.68 -4.17 4.19
N GLY A 732 7.54 -3.37 4.83
CA GLY A 732 8.45 -3.88 5.86
C GLY A 732 9.60 -4.73 5.32
N ARG A 733 10.02 -4.52 4.07
CA ARG A 733 11.19 -5.16 3.44
C ARG A 733 12.03 -4.13 2.68
N LEU A 734 13.32 -4.42 2.50
CA LEU A 734 14.21 -3.60 1.66
C LEU A 734 14.17 -4.09 0.21
N GLU A 735 13.92 -3.19 -0.73
CA GLU A 735 13.80 -3.51 -2.15
C GLU A 735 14.41 -2.44 -3.05
N SER A 736 14.83 -2.83 -4.26
CA SER A 736 15.24 -1.88 -5.28
C SER A 736 14.11 -0.89 -5.57
N ALA A 737 14.44 0.39 -5.80
CA ALA A 737 13.56 1.40 -6.37
C ALA A 737 13.02 0.97 -7.75
N TRP A 738 13.78 0.11 -8.45
CA TRP A 738 13.37 -0.57 -9.66
C TRP A 738 13.40 -2.09 -9.47
N PRO A 739 12.35 -2.66 -8.86
CA PRO A 739 12.26 -4.09 -8.64
C PRO A 739 12.01 -4.77 -9.99
N VAL A 740 12.42 -6.03 -10.10
CA VAL A 740 12.06 -6.91 -11.22
C VAL A 740 11.21 -8.04 -10.69
N HIS A 741 10.09 -8.32 -11.37
CA HIS A 741 9.26 -9.47 -11.02
C HIS A 741 9.98 -10.78 -11.33
N GLY A 742 9.75 -11.79 -10.50
CA GLY A 742 10.33 -13.14 -10.64
C GLY A 742 10.13 -13.78 -12.03
N SER A 743 8.95 -13.62 -12.62
CA SER A 743 8.61 -14.26 -13.89
C SER A 743 9.11 -13.50 -15.11
N ILE A 744 10.07 -14.11 -15.80
CA ILE A 744 10.64 -13.61 -17.06
C ILE A 744 9.90 -14.25 -18.23
N MET A 745 9.32 -13.46 -19.13
CA MET A 745 8.61 -14.02 -20.29
C MET A 745 9.59 -14.43 -21.38
N LEU A 746 9.38 -15.58 -22.01
CA LEU A 746 10.13 -15.99 -23.20
C LEU A 746 9.27 -15.92 -24.46
N LEU A 747 9.85 -15.34 -25.51
CA LEU A 747 9.29 -15.34 -26.85
C LEU A 747 10.45 -15.32 -27.86
N ASN A 748 10.48 -16.28 -28.79
CA ASN A 748 11.47 -16.37 -29.87
C ASN A 748 12.93 -16.19 -29.36
N ASP A 749 13.33 -17.02 -28.40
CA ASP A 749 14.64 -17.00 -27.73
C ASP A 749 15.02 -15.63 -27.15
N THR A 750 14.03 -14.84 -26.74
CA THR A 750 14.22 -13.54 -26.08
C THR A 750 13.49 -13.52 -24.75
N ALA A 751 14.21 -13.15 -23.70
CA ALA A 751 13.75 -13.03 -22.33
C ALA A 751 13.33 -11.59 -22.03
N TYR A 752 12.03 -11.36 -21.80
CA TYR A 752 11.43 -10.06 -21.57
C TYR A 752 11.09 -9.83 -20.10
N PHE A 753 11.45 -8.66 -19.59
CA PHE A 753 11.08 -8.20 -18.24
C PHE A 753 11.08 -6.68 -18.14
N ALA A 754 10.46 -6.17 -17.07
CA ALA A 754 10.43 -4.77 -16.70
C ALA A 754 11.08 -4.56 -15.33
N ALA A 755 11.79 -3.43 -15.17
CA ALA A 755 12.41 -2.97 -13.94
C ALA A 755 11.84 -1.59 -13.59
N GLY A 756 11.17 -1.45 -12.44
CA GLY A 756 10.48 -0.22 -12.06
C GLY A 756 9.14 -0.49 -11.37
N ARG A 757 8.48 0.55 -10.85
CA ARG A 757 7.14 0.45 -10.25
C ARG A 757 6.08 1.18 -11.06
N SER A 758 6.41 2.40 -11.49
CA SER A 758 5.50 3.31 -12.18
C SER A 758 6.31 4.17 -13.13
N THR A 759 5.75 4.54 -14.27
CA THR A 759 6.39 5.51 -15.18
C THR A 759 6.58 6.89 -14.54
N PHE A 760 5.88 7.20 -13.44
CA PHE A 760 5.97 8.48 -12.73
C PHE A 760 6.94 8.49 -11.54
N LEU A 761 7.45 7.33 -11.12
CA LEU A 761 8.31 7.21 -9.94
C LEU A 761 9.72 6.83 -10.35
N ASP A 762 10.70 7.40 -9.65
CA ASP A 762 12.10 6.99 -9.68
C ASP A 762 12.67 6.96 -11.11
N GLY A 763 12.30 7.93 -11.96
CA GLY A 763 12.81 7.99 -13.33
C GLY A 763 12.15 7.02 -14.31
N GLY A 764 11.19 6.22 -13.86
CA GLY A 764 10.28 5.44 -14.72
C GLY A 764 10.52 3.93 -14.68
N ILE A 765 10.11 3.25 -15.76
CA ILE A 765 10.22 1.80 -15.95
C ILE A 765 11.18 1.52 -17.10
N ALA A 766 12.21 0.71 -16.86
CA ALA A 766 13.05 0.17 -17.92
C ALA A 766 12.53 -1.20 -18.36
N VAL A 767 12.39 -1.42 -19.66
CA VAL A 767 12.00 -2.71 -20.25
C VAL A 767 13.16 -3.29 -21.04
N PHE A 768 13.35 -4.59 -20.97
CA PHE A 768 14.47 -5.31 -21.59
C PHE A 768 13.99 -6.54 -22.34
N GLY A 769 14.69 -6.86 -23.43
CA GLY A 769 14.66 -8.13 -24.14
C GLY A 769 16.08 -8.65 -24.24
N LEU A 770 16.39 -9.74 -23.54
CA LEU A 770 17.73 -10.32 -23.48
C LEU A 770 17.82 -11.65 -24.22
N ASP A 771 19.02 -12.00 -24.66
CA ASP A 771 19.35 -13.39 -24.94
C ASP A 771 19.36 -14.21 -23.62
N PRO A 772 18.56 -15.28 -23.49
CA PRO A 772 18.42 -16.02 -22.23
C PRO A 772 19.67 -16.79 -21.81
N MET A 773 20.58 -17.09 -22.75
CA MET A 773 21.77 -17.89 -22.45
C MET A 773 22.97 -17.01 -22.08
N THR A 774 23.05 -15.81 -22.66
CA THR A 774 24.20 -14.92 -22.55
C THR A 774 23.93 -13.61 -21.81
N ALA A 775 22.65 -13.26 -21.59
CA ALA A 775 22.18 -11.96 -21.12
C ALA A 775 22.56 -10.77 -22.02
N ALA A 776 22.91 -11.03 -23.29
CA ALA A 776 23.13 -9.96 -24.25
C ALA A 776 21.82 -9.18 -24.49
N ILE A 777 21.87 -7.85 -24.42
CA ILE A 777 20.71 -7.00 -24.69
C ILE A 777 20.39 -7.07 -26.19
N LYS A 778 19.18 -7.55 -26.52
CA LYS A 778 18.59 -7.47 -27.86
C LYS A 778 17.78 -6.19 -28.03
N HIS A 779 17.00 -5.85 -27.00
CA HIS A 779 16.13 -4.67 -26.97
C HIS A 779 16.14 -4.04 -25.57
N SER A 780 16.07 -2.71 -25.48
CA SER A 780 15.90 -2.02 -24.21
C SER A 780 15.30 -0.63 -24.40
N ARG A 781 14.50 -0.16 -23.44
CA ARG A 781 13.90 1.19 -23.44
C ARG A 781 13.57 1.63 -22.02
N VAL A 782 13.63 2.94 -21.74
CA VAL A 782 13.09 3.56 -20.52
C VAL A 782 11.78 4.27 -20.85
N MET A 783 10.77 4.13 -20.00
CA MET A 783 9.48 4.81 -20.09
C MET A 783 9.31 5.70 -18.85
N GLN A 784 9.18 7.01 -19.06
CA GLN A 784 9.01 7.97 -17.96
C GLN A 784 7.92 9.00 -18.27
N GLY A 785 7.03 9.27 -17.30
CA GLY A 785 5.83 10.07 -17.49
C GLY A 785 4.79 9.32 -18.33
N PRO A 786 4.03 10.01 -19.21
CA PRO A 786 3.24 9.34 -20.23
C PRO A 786 4.17 8.57 -21.19
N TYR A 787 5.13 9.20 -21.89
CA TYR A 787 6.25 8.54 -22.61
C TYR A 787 7.44 9.51 -22.80
N GLN A 788 8.69 9.01 -22.79
CA GLN A 788 9.93 9.82 -22.81
C GLN A 788 10.08 10.76 -24.04
N ASP A 789 9.44 10.42 -25.17
CA ASP A 789 9.60 11.13 -26.45
C ASP A 789 8.59 12.29 -26.65
N ASP A 790 7.64 12.47 -25.73
CA ASP A 790 6.62 13.52 -25.82
C ASP A 790 6.97 14.68 -24.87
N VAL A 791 7.21 15.86 -25.44
CA VAL A 791 7.51 17.11 -24.72
C VAL A 791 6.32 17.59 -23.86
N ARG A 792 5.17 16.90 -23.91
CA ARG A 792 4.00 17.21 -23.09
C ARG A 792 4.26 16.95 -21.61
N SER A 793 4.45 18.04 -20.87
CA SER A 793 4.63 18.06 -19.40
C SER A 793 3.34 17.83 -18.61
N PHE A 794 2.39 17.04 -19.13
CA PHE A 794 1.13 16.74 -18.42
C PHE A 794 0.57 15.36 -18.78
N PRO A 795 0.12 14.55 -17.80
CA PRO A 795 -0.54 13.26 -18.06
C PRO A 795 -1.80 13.46 -18.91
N VAL A 796 -1.82 12.84 -20.08
CA VAL A 796 -2.90 12.97 -21.05
C VAL A 796 -4.03 11.98 -20.71
N GLN A 797 -5.27 12.38 -20.98
CA GLN A 797 -6.39 11.45 -20.96
C GLN A 797 -6.13 10.33 -21.97
N ALA A 798 -6.06 9.09 -21.52
CA ALA A 798 -6.00 7.94 -22.41
C ALA A 798 -7.40 7.58 -22.96
N SER A 799 -7.52 6.45 -23.66
CA SER A 799 -8.77 5.95 -24.24
C SER A 799 -9.97 5.95 -23.28
N GLY A 800 -11.04 6.67 -23.64
CA GLY A 800 -12.30 6.70 -22.89
C GLY A 800 -12.31 7.68 -21.70
N GLN A 801 -13.33 7.58 -20.83
CA GLN A 801 -13.44 8.43 -19.63
C GLN A 801 -12.64 7.81 -18.48
N PHE A 802 -11.87 8.64 -17.75
CA PHE A 802 -11.15 8.28 -16.51
C PHE A 802 -9.91 7.38 -16.64
N GLN A 803 -9.25 7.37 -17.81
CA GLN A 803 -7.95 6.72 -18.01
C GLN A 803 -6.83 7.76 -18.12
N LEU A 804 -5.65 7.41 -17.60
CA LEU A 804 -4.43 8.21 -17.62
C LEU A 804 -3.38 7.50 -18.46
N GLU A 805 -2.71 8.23 -19.35
CA GLU A 805 -1.47 7.71 -19.94
C GLU A 805 -0.40 7.46 -18.86
N GLY A 806 0.45 6.47 -19.12
CA GLY A 806 1.39 5.89 -18.17
C GLY A 806 0.96 4.50 -17.73
N CYS A 807 1.83 3.79 -17.01
CA CYS A 807 1.57 2.43 -16.57
C CYS A 807 2.37 2.07 -15.32
N LYS A 808 1.96 0.98 -14.67
CA LYS A 808 2.73 0.28 -13.65
C LYS A 808 3.43 -0.93 -14.25
N ALA A 809 4.58 -1.28 -13.68
CA ALA A 809 5.27 -2.50 -14.06
C ALA A 809 4.45 -3.74 -13.70
N ASP A 810 4.63 -4.80 -14.49
CA ASP A 810 4.05 -6.13 -14.25
C ASP A 810 4.80 -7.17 -15.11
N ILE A 811 4.40 -8.43 -15.01
CA ILE A 811 4.89 -9.51 -15.85
C ILE A 811 4.37 -9.34 -17.29
N PHE A 812 5.24 -9.57 -18.27
CA PHE A 812 4.83 -9.60 -19.68
C PHE A 812 3.94 -10.81 -20.01
N SER A 813 2.98 -10.57 -20.89
CA SER A 813 2.23 -11.59 -21.64
C SER A 813 2.32 -11.33 -23.14
N PHE A 814 1.96 -12.32 -23.95
CA PHE A 814 1.98 -12.26 -25.41
C PHE A 814 0.62 -12.66 -25.98
N ALA A 815 0.12 -11.91 -26.96
CA ALA A 815 -1.08 -12.27 -27.71
C ALA A 815 -1.03 -11.66 -29.11
N GLY A 816 -1.56 -12.39 -30.11
CA GLY A 816 -1.44 -11.99 -31.51
C GLY A 816 0.04 -11.92 -31.90
N ASP A 817 0.54 -10.69 -32.09
CA ASP A 817 1.95 -10.37 -32.36
C ASP A 817 2.48 -9.25 -31.44
N GLU A 818 1.80 -9.01 -30.32
CA GLU A 818 2.05 -7.90 -29.40
C GLU A 818 2.46 -8.42 -28.01
N LEU A 819 3.43 -7.73 -27.39
CA LEU A 819 3.78 -7.92 -25.98
C LEU A 819 2.90 -7.01 -25.13
N PHE A 820 2.45 -7.49 -23.98
CA PHE A 820 1.63 -6.72 -23.06
C PHE A 820 2.25 -6.70 -21.67
N MET A 821 2.30 -5.53 -21.06
CA MET A 821 2.54 -5.33 -19.64
C MET A 821 1.30 -4.64 -19.07
N ARG A 822 0.39 -5.42 -18.48
CA ARG A 822 -0.98 -5.00 -18.16
C ARG A 822 -1.65 -4.40 -19.41
N ASN A 823 -2.10 -3.16 -19.32
CA ASN A 823 -2.74 -2.43 -20.42
C ASN A 823 -1.75 -1.81 -21.42
N GLN A 824 -0.45 -1.79 -21.12
CA GLN A 824 0.54 -1.24 -22.04
C GLN A 824 0.96 -2.30 -23.06
N ALA A 825 0.77 -1.99 -24.34
CA ALA A 825 1.19 -2.85 -25.45
C ALA A 825 2.53 -2.41 -26.05
N PHE A 826 3.28 -3.38 -26.59
CA PHE A 826 4.54 -3.16 -27.29
C PHE A 826 4.64 -4.07 -28.51
N LYS A 827 5.41 -3.64 -29.50
CA LYS A 827 5.99 -4.55 -30.49
C LYS A 827 7.09 -5.41 -29.84
N PRO A 828 7.48 -6.54 -30.44
CA PRO A 828 8.56 -7.38 -29.92
C PRO A 828 9.90 -6.67 -29.71
N ASP A 829 10.17 -5.58 -30.44
CA ASP A 829 11.36 -4.73 -30.29
C ASP A 829 11.24 -3.68 -29.16
N LEU A 830 10.23 -3.81 -28.28
CA LEU A 830 9.90 -2.92 -27.16
C LEU A 830 9.50 -1.49 -27.56
N GLN A 831 9.11 -1.28 -28.81
CA GLN A 831 8.46 -0.02 -29.20
C GLN A 831 7.04 0.02 -28.62
N PRO A 832 6.68 1.03 -27.81
CA PRO A 832 5.35 1.12 -27.23
C PRO A 832 4.29 1.35 -28.32
N ILE A 833 3.13 0.75 -28.11
CA ILE A 833 1.95 0.89 -28.96
C ILE A 833 0.97 1.80 -28.21
N VAL A 834 0.45 2.82 -28.88
CA VAL A 834 -0.55 3.74 -28.30
C VAL A 834 -1.86 3.01 -28.06
N SER A 835 -2.48 3.23 -26.89
CA SER A 835 -3.63 2.44 -26.39
C SER A 835 -4.77 2.31 -27.41
N GLU A 836 -5.12 3.39 -28.12
CA GLU A 836 -6.23 3.41 -29.08
C GLU A 836 -6.00 2.49 -30.30
N SER A 837 -4.74 2.18 -30.60
CA SER A 837 -4.34 1.33 -31.72
C SER A 837 -4.38 -0.17 -31.39
N VAL A 838 -4.45 -0.55 -30.11
CA VAL A 838 -4.50 -1.95 -29.68
C VAL A 838 -5.81 -2.60 -30.12
N LYS A 839 -5.73 -3.65 -30.95
CA LYS A 839 -6.88 -4.44 -31.43
C LYS A 839 -6.87 -5.88 -30.93
N THR A 840 -5.80 -6.33 -30.30
CA THR A 840 -5.64 -7.70 -29.83
C THR A 840 -6.31 -7.89 -28.48
N LEU A 841 -7.16 -8.93 -28.37
CA LEU A 841 -7.68 -9.36 -27.07
C LEU A 841 -6.60 -10.13 -26.33
N HIS A 842 -6.39 -9.80 -25.07
CA HIS A 842 -5.40 -10.44 -24.22
C HIS A 842 -5.89 -10.49 -22.78
N LEU A 843 -5.24 -11.34 -21.97
CA LEU A 843 -5.52 -11.44 -20.55
C LEU A 843 -5.07 -10.16 -19.84
N LEU A 844 -5.99 -9.52 -19.13
CA LEU A 844 -5.81 -8.26 -18.43
C LEU A 844 -6.19 -8.43 -16.96
N ALA A 845 -5.23 -8.28 -16.06
CA ALA A 845 -5.48 -8.17 -14.63
C ALA A 845 -5.51 -6.68 -14.23
N SER A 846 -6.68 -6.18 -13.83
CA SER A 846 -6.81 -4.75 -13.51
C SER A 846 -5.95 -4.27 -12.33
N PRO A 847 -5.65 -5.05 -11.27
CA PRO A 847 -4.67 -4.67 -10.25
C PRO A 847 -3.23 -5.13 -10.59
N GLY A 848 -3.07 -6.00 -11.58
CA GLY A 848 -1.82 -6.65 -11.99
C GLY A 848 -1.87 -8.17 -11.75
N LEU A 849 -1.06 -8.95 -12.47
CA LEU A 849 -1.10 -10.42 -12.44
C LEU A 849 -0.64 -11.03 -11.10
N LEU A 850 0.13 -10.28 -10.32
CA LEU A 850 0.66 -10.71 -9.02
C LEU A 850 -0.06 -10.12 -7.81
N ASN A 851 -1.07 -9.27 -8.06
CA ASN A 851 -1.84 -8.69 -6.98
C ASN A 851 -2.87 -9.71 -6.46
N SER A 852 -2.70 -10.11 -5.21
CA SER A 852 -3.56 -11.08 -4.51
C SER A 852 -4.63 -10.41 -3.63
N SER A 853 -4.96 -9.15 -3.88
CA SER A 853 -5.97 -8.38 -3.14
C SER A 853 -7.22 -8.23 -4.01
N PRO A 854 -8.19 -9.18 -3.97
CA PRO A 854 -9.47 -8.97 -4.63
C PRO A 854 -10.17 -7.81 -3.93
N GLN A 855 -10.31 -6.68 -4.61
CA GLN A 855 -11.01 -5.50 -4.13
C GLN A 855 -12.27 -5.28 -4.96
N HIS A 856 -13.26 -4.58 -4.38
CA HIS A 856 -14.45 -4.18 -5.11
C HIS A 856 -14.07 -3.40 -6.40
N ARG A 857 -14.24 -4.05 -7.56
CA ARG A 857 -13.90 -3.60 -8.94
C ARG A 857 -12.48 -3.90 -9.42
N THR A 858 -11.73 -4.76 -8.76
CA THR A 858 -10.60 -5.46 -9.39
C THR A 858 -11.10 -6.77 -10.00
N TYR A 859 -10.49 -7.19 -11.11
CA TYR A 859 -10.84 -8.41 -11.84
C TYR A 859 -9.78 -8.68 -12.89
N TRP A 860 -9.70 -9.94 -13.28
CA TRP A 860 -9.07 -10.39 -14.51
C TRP A 860 -10.13 -10.42 -15.61
N THR A 861 -9.76 -10.08 -16.83
CA THR A 861 -10.65 -10.09 -18.00
C THR A 861 -9.88 -10.41 -19.27
N VAL A 862 -10.58 -10.72 -20.36
CA VAL A 862 -10.00 -10.81 -21.70
C VAL A 862 -10.54 -9.65 -22.52
N ASP A 863 -9.72 -8.62 -22.69
CA ASP A 863 -10.12 -7.37 -23.35
C ASP A 863 -8.91 -6.72 -24.07
N ARG A 864 -9.10 -5.52 -24.62
CA ARG A 864 -8.07 -4.68 -25.26
C ARG A 864 -7.55 -3.60 -24.33
N ASP A 865 -8.36 -3.17 -23.36
CA ASP A 865 -8.10 -2.01 -22.50
C ASP A 865 -8.84 -2.14 -21.15
N LEU A 866 -8.31 -1.51 -20.10
CA LEU A 866 -8.85 -1.50 -18.74
C LEU A 866 -9.88 -0.38 -18.55
N ARG A 867 -11.08 -0.50 -19.12
CA ARG A 867 -12.11 0.56 -19.02
C ARG A 867 -12.85 0.61 -17.69
N TYR A 868 -13.19 1.83 -17.27
CA TYR A 868 -14.08 2.06 -16.12
C TYR A 868 -15.55 1.78 -16.51
N GLY A 869 -16.07 0.64 -16.09
CA GLY A 869 -17.51 0.32 -16.19
C GLY A 869 -18.34 1.21 -15.26
N GLY A 870 -19.32 1.92 -15.81
CA GLY A 870 -20.16 2.90 -15.11
C GLY A 870 -20.95 2.37 -13.90
N ALA A 871 -21.63 3.27 -13.20
CA ALA A 871 -22.34 3.02 -11.93
C ALA A 871 -23.50 2.00 -11.97
N MET A 872 -23.82 1.44 -13.14
CA MET A 872 -24.87 0.42 -13.32
C MET A 872 -24.37 -0.89 -13.95
N GLY A 873 -23.09 -1.23 -13.82
CA GLY A 873 -22.70 -2.62 -14.00
C GLY A 873 -22.98 -3.20 -15.38
N THR A 874 -22.91 -2.40 -16.46
CA THR A 874 -22.40 -2.95 -17.73
C THR A 874 -20.89 -3.16 -17.56
N PHE A 875 -20.51 -3.98 -16.57
CA PHE A 875 -19.39 -4.89 -16.74
C PHE A 875 -19.70 -5.58 -18.04
N GLY A 876 -18.80 -5.40 -19.00
CA GLY A 876 -19.01 -5.92 -20.32
C GLY A 876 -19.39 -7.39 -20.21
N ALA A 877 -20.35 -7.84 -21.01
CA ALA A 877 -20.89 -9.18 -21.04
C ALA A 877 -19.87 -10.36 -21.12
N GLY A 878 -18.54 -10.13 -21.10
CA GLY A 878 -17.44 -11.08 -21.35
C GLY A 878 -16.79 -11.74 -20.14
N PRO A 879 -15.73 -12.54 -20.35
CA PRO A 879 -15.00 -13.19 -19.26
C PRO A 879 -14.43 -12.14 -18.31
N ALA A 880 -14.85 -12.23 -17.05
CA ALA A 880 -14.46 -11.37 -15.96
C ALA A 880 -14.53 -12.16 -14.64
N GLY A 881 -13.39 -12.40 -14.01
CA GLY A 881 -13.28 -13.21 -12.81
C GLY A 881 -12.25 -12.66 -11.83
N ASP A 882 -12.12 -13.27 -10.66
CA ASP A 882 -10.96 -13.06 -9.78
C ASP A 882 -9.68 -13.52 -10.45
N THR A 883 -9.76 -14.69 -11.08
CA THR A 883 -8.71 -15.32 -11.86
C THR A 883 -9.34 -16.00 -13.08
N ILE A 884 -8.60 -16.06 -14.19
CA ILE A 884 -9.06 -16.59 -15.47
C ILE A 884 -7.96 -17.43 -16.11
N ALA A 885 -8.29 -18.67 -16.47
CA ALA A 885 -7.54 -19.46 -17.43
C ALA A 885 -8.14 -19.28 -18.84
N PHE A 886 -7.32 -18.92 -19.83
CA PHE A 886 -7.76 -18.62 -21.20
C PHE A 886 -6.70 -18.99 -22.25
N ASP A 887 -7.06 -19.81 -23.23
CA ASP A 887 -6.15 -20.28 -24.29
C ASP A 887 -6.35 -19.58 -25.65
N GLY A 888 -7.10 -18.47 -25.69
CA GLY A 888 -7.50 -17.82 -26.93
C GLY A 888 -8.86 -18.29 -27.46
N LYS A 889 -9.34 -19.47 -27.04
CA LYS A 889 -10.61 -20.06 -27.49
C LYS A 889 -11.53 -20.44 -26.34
N ARG A 890 -11.02 -21.08 -25.30
CA ARG A 890 -11.76 -21.53 -24.12
C ARG A 890 -11.32 -20.70 -22.93
N PHE A 891 -12.27 -20.38 -22.06
CA PHE A 891 -11.94 -19.81 -20.75
C PHE A 891 -12.59 -20.61 -19.62
N TYR A 892 -11.92 -20.55 -18.49
CA TYR A 892 -12.42 -20.94 -17.18
C TYR A 892 -12.12 -19.81 -16.22
N GLU A 893 -13.10 -19.40 -15.44
CA GLU A 893 -12.94 -18.28 -14.50
C GLU A 893 -13.60 -18.59 -13.18
N ILE A 894 -12.99 -18.11 -12.10
CA ILE A 894 -13.66 -18.09 -10.81
C ILE A 894 -14.25 -16.70 -10.62
N ARG A 895 -15.55 -16.66 -10.36
CA ARG A 895 -16.32 -15.44 -10.25
C ARG A 895 -17.16 -15.47 -8.98
N GLY A 896 -16.82 -14.59 -8.05
CA GLY A 896 -17.73 -14.02 -7.07
C GLY A 896 -18.84 -13.20 -7.75
N TYR A 897 -20.06 -13.31 -7.25
CA TYR A 897 -21.31 -12.89 -7.86
C TYR A 897 -21.25 -11.51 -8.55
N ALA A 898 -21.70 -11.46 -9.81
CA ALA A 898 -21.69 -10.29 -10.68
C ALA A 898 -23.07 -10.05 -11.32
N PRO A 899 -23.45 -8.79 -11.65
CA PRO A 899 -22.57 -7.63 -11.75
C PRO A 899 -22.65 -6.74 -10.51
N GLY A 900 -21.81 -6.98 -9.49
CA GLY A 900 -21.76 -6.08 -8.35
C GLY A 900 -20.98 -6.49 -7.10
N ARG A 901 -20.00 -7.41 -7.11
CA ARG A 901 -19.18 -7.79 -5.93
C ARG A 901 -18.75 -6.62 -5.02
N ASN A 902 -19.41 -6.21 -3.95
CA ASN A 902 -20.71 -6.53 -3.40
C ASN A 902 -21.42 -5.16 -3.24
N LEU A 903 -22.69 -5.03 -3.63
CA LEU A 903 -23.47 -3.81 -3.41
C LEU A 903 -23.84 -3.76 -1.93
N PRO A 904 -23.59 -2.64 -1.21
CA PRO A 904 -23.90 -2.57 0.21
C PRO A 904 -25.40 -2.88 0.43
N GLY A 905 -25.66 -3.89 1.26
CA GLY A 905 -27.02 -4.28 1.67
C GLY A 905 -27.79 -5.24 0.76
N ARG A 906 -27.27 -5.65 -0.42
CA ARG A 906 -27.94 -6.67 -1.28
C ARG A 906 -27.45 -8.10 -1.07
N GLY A 907 -26.30 -8.30 -0.42
CA GLY A 907 -25.75 -9.63 -0.10
C GLY A 907 -26.25 -10.23 1.22
N ARG A 908 -27.16 -9.57 1.94
CA ARG A 908 -27.70 -10.09 3.21
C ARG A 908 -28.74 -11.20 3.02
N ASP A 909 -29.33 -11.29 1.84
CA ASP A 909 -30.40 -12.24 1.50
C ASP A 909 -29.91 -13.37 0.58
N LEU A 910 -28.62 -13.38 0.20
CA LEU A 910 -28.01 -14.43 -0.62
C LEU A 910 -27.32 -15.46 0.29
N ASP A 911 -27.48 -16.74 -0.03
CA ASP A 911 -26.74 -17.80 0.63
C ASP A 911 -25.24 -17.68 0.32
N GLN A 912 -24.35 -17.97 1.29
CA GLN A 912 -22.91 -17.88 1.10
C GLN A 912 -22.42 -18.79 -0.03
N LEU A 913 -23.07 -19.95 -0.23
CA LEU A 913 -22.80 -20.88 -1.33
C LEU A 913 -23.17 -20.34 -2.72
N GLU A 914 -24.03 -19.32 -2.80
CA GLU A 914 -24.41 -18.68 -4.07
C GLU A 914 -23.47 -17.53 -4.46
N LEU A 915 -22.51 -17.18 -3.58
CA LEU A 915 -21.62 -16.04 -3.80
C LEU A 915 -20.54 -16.32 -4.83
N TYR A 916 -20.10 -17.56 -5.03
CA TYR A 916 -18.98 -17.88 -5.92
C TYR A 916 -19.33 -19.01 -6.89
N SER A 917 -18.78 -18.94 -8.10
CA SER A 917 -18.97 -19.97 -9.13
C SER A 917 -17.75 -20.07 -10.02
N VAL A 918 -17.51 -21.27 -10.56
CA VAL A 918 -16.63 -21.49 -11.70
C VAL A 918 -17.47 -21.45 -12.96
N HIS A 919 -17.07 -20.63 -13.92
CA HIS A 919 -17.71 -20.54 -15.22
C HIS A 919 -16.78 -21.05 -16.31
N SER A 920 -17.36 -21.69 -17.33
CA SER A 920 -16.66 -21.99 -18.57
C SER A 920 -17.39 -21.39 -19.76
N GLY A 921 -16.63 -20.95 -20.75
CA GLY A 921 -17.16 -20.56 -22.04
C GLY A 921 -16.16 -20.70 -23.17
N SER A 922 -16.64 -20.44 -24.38
CA SER A 922 -15.84 -20.41 -25.60
C SER A 922 -15.99 -19.08 -26.31
N TYR A 923 -14.89 -18.53 -26.77
CA TYR A 923 -14.80 -17.35 -27.62
C TYR A 923 -15.14 -17.70 -29.08
N GLY A 924 -15.99 -16.87 -29.70
CA GLY A 924 -16.56 -17.05 -31.03
C GLY A 924 -16.18 -15.98 -32.05
N GLY A 925 -15.26 -15.06 -31.74
CA GLY A 925 -14.80 -13.99 -32.64
C GLY A 925 -15.54 -12.66 -32.51
N MET A 926 -15.11 -11.65 -33.29
CA MET A 926 -15.70 -10.30 -33.33
C MET A 926 -16.82 -10.17 -34.38
N THR A 927 -17.78 -9.27 -34.19
CA THR A 927 -18.78 -8.91 -35.23
C THR A 927 -18.32 -7.73 -36.10
N GLU A 928 -18.52 -7.82 -37.41
CA GLU A 928 -18.10 -6.81 -38.42
C GLU A 928 -18.80 -5.43 -38.33
N LYS A 929 -19.80 -5.24 -37.46
CA LYS A 929 -20.78 -4.14 -37.56
C LYS A 929 -20.63 -2.97 -36.57
N GLU A 930 -19.53 -2.86 -35.86
CA GLU A 930 -19.36 -1.74 -34.93
C GLU A 930 -18.52 -0.58 -35.51
N ASP A 931 -18.91 0.65 -35.11
CA ASP A 931 -18.34 1.92 -35.53
C ASP A 931 -16.81 1.95 -35.40
N LYS A 932 -16.09 2.27 -36.49
CA LYS A 932 -14.63 2.32 -36.55
C LYS A 932 -14.02 3.42 -35.65
N SER A 933 -14.83 4.38 -35.20
CA SER A 933 -14.43 5.47 -34.30
C SER A 933 -14.68 5.15 -32.81
N ALA A 934 -15.50 4.15 -32.53
CA ALA A 934 -15.67 3.60 -31.19
C ALA A 934 -14.64 2.48 -30.98
N ILE A 935 -14.06 2.35 -29.78
CA ILE A 935 -13.43 1.09 -29.37
C ILE A 935 -14.59 0.16 -29.00
N PRO A 936 -14.92 -0.84 -29.85
CA PRO A 936 -16.18 -1.55 -29.75
C PRO A 936 -16.17 -2.72 -28.77
N ALA A 937 -17.37 -3.24 -28.49
CA ALA A 937 -17.64 -4.25 -27.49
C ALA A 937 -16.85 -5.55 -27.74
N MET A 938 -16.46 -6.15 -26.62
CA MET A 938 -16.03 -7.53 -26.47
C MET A 938 -16.63 -8.50 -27.52
N GLY A 939 -15.80 -9.40 -28.06
CA GLY A 939 -16.25 -10.40 -29.04
C GLY A 939 -17.34 -11.33 -28.49
N LYS A 940 -18.01 -12.09 -29.36
CA LYS A 940 -19.03 -13.06 -28.92
C LYS A 940 -18.37 -14.20 -28.14
N TRP A 941 -18.94 -14.59 -27.00
CA TRP A 941 -18.69 -15.89 -26.36
C TRP A 941 -20.00 -16.62 -26.12
N THR A 942 -19.85 -17.92 -25.90
CA THR A 942 -20.92 -18.81 -25.49
C THR A 942 -20.53 -19.41 -24.15
N GLN A 943 -21.36 -19.20 -23.12
CA GLN A 943 -21.22 -19.92 -21.85
C GLN A 943 -21.50 -21.41 -22.10
N ARG A 944 -20.63 -22.28 -21.58
CA ARG A 944 -20.75 -23.73 -21.67
C ARG A 944 -21.44 -24.30 -20.45
N TRP A 945 -20.96 -23.92 -19.26
CA TRP A 945 -21.50 -24.37 -17.98
C TRP A 945 -21.09 -23.40 -16.87
N THR A 946 -21.78 -23.51 -15.73
CA THR A 946 -21.52 -22.77 -14.49
C THR A 946 -21.73 -23.72 -13.32
N THR A 947 -20.80 -23.71 -12.38
CA THR A 947 -20.85 -24.55 -11.18
C THR A 947 -20.63 -23.68 -9.95
N PRO A 948 -21.65 -23.50 -9.07
CA PRO A 948 -21.49 -22.81 -7.79
C PRO A 948 -20.46 -23.52 -6.90
N THR A 949 -19.66 -22.76 -6.14
CA THR A 949 -18.55 -23.29 -5.35
C THR A 949 -18.63 -22.88 -3.87
N PRO A 950 -18.28 -23.78 -2.94
CA PRO A 950 -18.28 -23.52 -1.50
C PRO A 950 -17.00 -22.80 -1.03
N PHE A 951 -16.43 -21.95 -1.88
CA PHE A 951 -15.17 -21.25 -1.60
C PHE A 951 -15.05 -19.96 -2.40
N ALA A 952 -14.32 -18.99 -1.85
CA ALA A 952 -13.87 -17.80 -2.56
C ALA A 952 -12.58 -18.13 -3.34
N GLY A 953 -12.63 -18.01 -4.67
CA GLY A 953 -11.59 -18.52 -5.57
C GLY A 953 -10.29 -17.72 -5.56
N HIS A 954 -9.17 -18.40 -5.33
CA HIS A 954 -7.82 -17.83 -5.30
C HIS A 954 -6.91 -18.38 -6.42
N ALA A 955 -7.19 -19.56 -6.98
CA ALA A 955 -6.38 -20.15 -8.05
C ALA A 955 -7.19 -21.02 -9.01
N ILE A 956 -6.85 -20.99 -10.31
CA ILE A 956 -7.47 -21.84 -11.33
C ILE A 956 -6.46 -22.27 -12.41
N ALA A 957 -6.49 -23.55 -12.78
CA ALA A 957 -5.74 -24.10 -13.90
C ALA A 957 -6.55 -25.21 -14.60
N ALA A 958 -6.37 -25.37 -15.91
CA ALA A 958 -7.09 -26.37 -16.69
C ALA A 958 -6.16 -27.29 -17.50
N ALA A 959 -6.52 -28.56 -17.54
CA ALA A 959 -6.01 -29.58 -18.44
C ALA A 959 -7.00 -29.76 -19.61
N GLU A 960 -6.74 -30.71 -20.50
CA GLU A 960 -7.64 -31.04 -21.60
C GLU A 960 -9.02 -31.51 -21.12
N ASN A 961 -9.03 -32.40 -20.12
CA ASN A 961 -10.25 -33.07 -19.62
C ASN A 961 -10.72 -32.59 -18.24
N THR A 962 -9.88 -31.92 -17.44
CA THR A 962 -10.26 -31.46 -16.10
C THR A 962 -9.85 -30.03 -15.81
N VAL A 963 -10.54 -29.38 -14.87
CA VAL A 963 -10.26 -28.03 -14.38
C VAL A 963 -10.10 -28.11 -12.87
N MET A 964 -9.02 -27.56 -12.31
CA MET A 964 -8.87 -27.40 -10.87
C MET A 964 -9.09 -25.94 -10.48
N ALA A 965 -10.04 -25.71 -9.58
CA ALA A 965 -10.32 -24.41 -8.99
C ALA A 965 -10.18 -24.53 -7.46
N ALA A 966 -9.47 -23.59 -6.84
CA ALA A 966 -9.19 -23.62 -5.41
C ALA A 966 -9.39 -22.26 -4.75
N GLY A 967 -9.68 -22.27 -3.45
CA GLY A 967 -9.99 -21.07 -2.68
C GLY A 967 -10.07 -21.29 -1.17
N VAL A 968 -10.48 -20.24 -0.47
CA VAL A 968 -10.79 -20.28 0.98
C VAL A 968 -12.25 -20.69 1.19
N PRO A 969 -12.56 -21.56 2.17
CA PRO A 969 -13.89 -22.13 2.35
C PRO A 969 -14.96 -21.09 2.70
N MET A 970 -16.13 -21.15 2.06
CA MET A 970 -17.30 -20.32 2.34
C MET A 970 -18.48 -21.28 2.53
N LEU A 971 -18.65 -21.78 3.76
CA LEU A 971 -19.57 -22.88 4.05
C LEU A 971 -20.82 -22.41 4.78
N ASP A 972 -21.92 -23.11 4.55
CA ASP A 972 -23.18 -22.90 5.26
C ASP A 972 -22.99 -22.88 6.78
N GLY A 973 -23.61 -21.89 7.41
CA GLY A 973 -23.59 -21.73 8.87
C GLY A 973 -22.32 -21.10 9.44
N TYR A 974 -21.37 -20.63 8.62
CA TYR A 974 -20.24 -19.84 9.10
C TYR A 974 -20.73 -18.60 9.86
N SER A 975 -20.22 -18.44 11.08
CA SER A 975 -20.36 -17.18 11.81
C SER A 975 -19.61 -16.05 11.11
N VAL A 976 -19.81 -14.84 11.61
CA VAL A 976 -19.05 -13.66 11.17
C VAL A 976 -17.55 -13.86 11.41
N GLU A 977 -17.19 -14.39 12.57
CA GLU A 977 -15.82 -14.71 12.95
C GLU A 977 -15.22 -15.79 12.04
N ASP A 978 -15.99 -16.84 11.73
CA ASP A 978 -15.55 -17.91 10.82
C ASP A 978 -15.31 -17.40 9.40
N THR A 979 -16.16 -16.50 8.92
CA THR A 979 -16.02 -15.86 7.61
C THR A 979 -14.74 -15.04 7.52
N ASN A 980 -14.47 -14.19 8.51
CA ASN A 980 -13.23 -13.40 8.57
C ASN A 980 -11.99 -14.28 8.68
N ALA A 981 -12.04 -15.31 9.54
CA ALA A 981 -10.99 -16.30 9.66
C ALA A 981 -10.75 -17.03 8.33
N SER A 982 -11.80 -17.34 7.57
CA SER A 982 -11.68 -17.97 6.26
C SER A 982 -10.99 -17.08 5.23
N TYR A 983 -11.41 -15.82 5.08
CA TYR A 983 -10.72 -14.86 4.19
C TYR A 983 -9.26 -14.64 4.59
N ALA A 984 -8.95 -14.67 5.89
CA ALA A 984 -7.57 -14.64 6.39
C ALA A 984 -6.78 -15.95 6.14
N GLY A 985 -7.40 -16.97 5.54
CA GLY A 985 -6.81 -18.28 5.26
C GLY A 985 -6.73 -19.22 6.46
N GLN A 986 -7.31 -18.85 7.61
CA GLN A 986 -7.22 -19.58 8.88
C GLN A 986 -8.16 -20.78 8.98
N LYS A 987 -9.03 -20.97 7.98
CA LYS A 987 -9.96 -22.13 7.87
C LYS A 987 -9.49 -23.19 6.87
N GLY A 988 -8.24 -23.10 6.41
CA GLY A 988 -7.67 -24.00 5.42
C GLY A 988 -8.08 -23.64 3.98
N GLY A 989 -7.98 -24.62 3.09
CA GLY A 989 -8.26 -24.47 1.66
C GLY A 989 -9.15 -25.58 1.12
N ILE A 990 -9.96 -25.25 0.10
CA ILE A 990 -10.72 -26.21 -0.68
C ILE A 990 -10.26 -26.13 -2.13
N ALA A 991 -10.05 -27.28 -2.77
CA ALA A 991 -9.91 -27.37 -4.22
C ALA A 991 -10.93 -28.35 -4.79
N TRP A 992 -11.58 -27.96 -5.88
CA TRP A 992 -12.46 -28.81 -6.67
C TRP A 992 -11.79 -29.18 -7.98
N LEU A 993 -11.79 -30.48 -8.27
CA LEU A 993 -11.52 -31.02 -9.59
C LEU A 993 -12.86 -31.15 -10.33
N LEU A 994 -12.96 -30.47 -11.47
CA LEU A 994 -14.16 -30.39 -12.29
C LEU A 994 -13.90 -31.03 -13.65
N ASP A 995 -14.92 -31.64 -14.23
CA ASP A 995 -14.88 -32.08 -15.63
C ASP A 995 -14.89 -30.86 -16.56
N ALA A 996 -13.93 -30.79 -17.47
CA ALA A 996 -13.77 -29.65 -18.37
C ALA A 996 -14.89 -29.52 -19.42
N LYS A 997 -15.64 -30.59 -19.68
CA LYS A 997 -16.71 -30.67 -20.66
C LYS A 997 -18.00 -30.03 -20.14
N ASP A 998 -18.44 -30.42 -18.95
CA ASP A 998 -19.75 -30.04 -18.39
C ASP A 998 -19.71 -29.40 -16.98
N GLY A 999 -18.53 -29.32 -16.35
CA GLY A 999 -18.35 -28.64 -15.08
C GLY A 999 -18.81 -29.44 -13.86
N HIS A 1000 -19.16 -30.73 -14.01
CA HIS A 1000 -19.52 -31.54 -12.85
C HIS A 1000 -18.32 -31.75 -11.93
N GLN A 1001 -18.58 -31.78 -10.63
CA GLN A 1001 -17.56 -32.03 -9.62
C GLN A 1001 -17.14 -33.49 -9.63
N LEU A 1002 -15.89 -33.73 -10.03
CA LEU A 1002 -15.24 -35.04 -10.00
C LEU A 1002 -14.75 -35.38 -8.58
N GLN A 1003 -14.12 -34.40 -7.92
CA GLN A 1003 -13.55 -34.57 -6.59
C GLN A 1003 -13.44 -33.25 -5.81
N GLU A 1004 -13.62 -33.32 -4.49
CA GLU A 1004 -13.21 -32.27 -3.55
C GLU A 1004 -11.95 -32.69 -2.80
N LEU A 1005 -11.00 -31.77 -2.67
CA LEU A 1005 -9.79 -31.89 -1.89
C LEU A 1005 -9.77 -30.80 -0.83
N ARG A 1006 -9.37 -31.15 0.39
CA ARG A 1006 -9.26 -30.22 1.52
C ARG A 1006 -7.82 -30.15 2.01
N PHE A 1007 -7.41 -28.94 2.38
CA PHE A 1007 -6.06 -28.63 2.81
C PHE A 1007 -6.10 -27.86 4.13
N ASP A 1008 -5.09 -28.08 4.97
CA ASP A 1008 -4.96 -27.40 6.27
C ASP A 1008 -4.70 -25.90 6.13
N ALA A 1009 -4.21 -25.47 4.96
CA ALA A 1009 -3.91 -24.09 4.63
C ALA A 1009 -4.57 -23.68 3.31
N ALA A 1010 -4.88 -22.38 3.19
CA ALA A 1010 -5.44 -21.80 1.98
C ALA A 1010 -4.45 -21.88 0.80
N PRO A 1011 -4.92 -22.03 -0.44
CA PRO A 1011 -4.05 -21.96 -1.61
C PRO A 1011 -3.44 -20.56 -1.75
N VAL A 1012 -2.22 -20.49 -2.29
CA VAL A 1012 -1.62 -19.23 -2.74
C VAL A 1012 -2.39 -18.71 -3.95
N TRP A 1013 -2.47 -17.37 -4.07
CA TRP A 1013 -3.05 -16.73 -5.24
C TRP A 1013 -2.37 -17.18 -6.52
N ASP A 1014 -3.17 -17.70 -7.43
CA ASP A 1014 -2.73 -18.34 -8.67
C ASP A 1014 -1.71 -19.48 -8.51
N GLY A 1015 -1.75 -20.17 -7.37
CA GLY A 1015 -0.74 -21.14 -6.94
C GLY A 1015 -0.79 -22.55 -7.55
N ILE A 1016 -1.36 -22.74 -8.75
CA ILE A 1016 -1.55 -24.08 -9.36
C ILE A 1016 -0.73 -24.23 -10.66
N ALA A 1017 -0.08 -25.37 -10.83
CA ALA A 1017 0.47 -25.84 -12.10
C ALA A 1017 0.02 -27.26 -12.43
N ILE A 1018 0.01 -27.59 -13.72
CA ILE A 1018 -0.36 -28.91 -14.22
C ILE A 1018 0.76 -29.40 -15.11
N ALA A 1019 1.37 -30.53 -14.78
CA ALA A 1019 2.43 -31.11 -15.60
C ALA A 1019 2.31 -32.63 -15.65
N HIS A 1020 2.45 -33.17 -16.85
CA HIS A 1020 2.23 -34.57 -17.17
C HIS A 1020 0.85 -35.03 -16.69
N ASP A 1021 0.81 -35.93 -15.71
CA ASP A 1021 -0.38 -36.54 -15.12
C ASP A 1021 -0.71 -36.00 -13.71
N SER A 1022 -0.09 -34.89 -13.32
CA SER A 1022 -0.07 -34.43 -11.93
C SER A 1022 -0.41 -32.94 -11.79
N TYR A 1023 -1.03 -32.59 -10.66
CA TYR A 1023 -1.27 -31.22 -10.23
C TYR A 1023 -0.29 -30.84 -9.13
N PHE A 1024 0.26 -29.64 -9.22
CA PHE A 1024 1.14 -29.07 -8.21
C PHE A 1024 0.47 -27.82 -7.65
N MET A 1025 0.37 -27.73 -6.32
CA MET A 1025 -0.29 -26.62 -5.66
C MET A 1025 0.53 -26.11 -4.49
N CYS A 1026 0.65 -24.79 -4.38
CA CYS A 1026 1.32 -24.12 -3.28
C CYS A 1026 0.28 -23.52 -2.31
N LEU A 1027 0.53 -23.65 -1.01
CA LEU A 1027 -0.35 -23.21 0.08
C LEU A 1027 0.29 -22.06 0.87
N LYS A 1028 -0.54 -21.23 1.50
CA LYS A 1028 -0.11 -20.03 2.27
C LYS A 1028 0.68 -20.36 3.54
N ASP A 1029 0.78 -21.62 3.93
CA ASP A 1029 1.56 -22.07 5.09
C ASP A 1029 3.00 -22.46 4.75
N GLY A 1030 3.44 -22.33 3.49
CA GLY A 1030 4.76 -22.81 3.05
C GLY A 1030 4.74 -24.09 2.24
N SER A 1031 3.62 -24.82 2.26
CA SER A 1031 3.57 -26.15 1.68
C SER A 1031 3.50 -26.16 0.15
N VAL A 1032 4.22 -27.08 -0.48
CA VAL A 1032 4.07 -27.48 -1.87
C VAL A 1032 3.54 -28.91 -1.90
N VAL A 1033 2.46 -29.12 -2.66
CA VAL A 1033 1.74 -30.40 -2.73
C VAL A 1033 1.72 -30.90 -4.17
N CYS A 1034 2.05 -32.18 -4.37
CA CYS A 1034 1.84 -32.89 -5.63
C CYS A 1034 0.67 -33.87 -5.50
N LEU A 1035 -0.27 -33.80 -6.44
CA LEU A 1035 -1.47 -34.59 -6.51
C LEU A 1035 -1.47 -35.41 -7.81
N SER A 1036 -1.75 -36.72 -7.72
CA SER A 1036 -1.75 -37.62 -8.88
C SER A 1036 -2.69 -38.81 -8.69
N ALA A 1037 -2.86 -39.67 -9.71
CA ALA A 1037 -3.70 -40.88 -9.61
C ALA A 1037 -3.21 -41.91 -8.57
N THR A 1038 -1.92 -41.91 -8.22
CA THR A 1038 -1.31 -42.93 -7.35
C THR A 1038 -1.03 -42.38 -5.95
N ALA A 1039 -1.45 -43.13 -4.93
CA ALA A 1039 -1.00 -42.96 -3.55
C ALA A 1039 0.52 -43.22 -3.44
N PRO A 1040 1.22 -42.67 -2.44
CA PRO A 1040 2.69 -42.73 -2.36
C PRO A 1040 3.22 -44.15 -2.51
N ARG A 1041 4.30 -44.32 -3.28
CA ARG A 1041 5.15 -45.50 -3.14
C ARG A 1041 5.80 -45.40 -1.76
N THR A 1042 5.32 -46.20 -0.82
CA THR A 1042 5.98 -46.39 0.47
C THR A 1042 7.41 -46.86 0.20
N ASN A 1043 8.40 -46.04 0.55
CA ASN A 1043 9.77 -46.49 0.75
C ASN A 1043 9.92 -46.98 2.18
#